data_AF-A0A8H7V497-F1
#
_entry.id   AF-A0A8H7V497-F1
#
_cell.length_a   1.000
_cell.length_b   1.000
_cell.length_c   1.000
_cell.angle_alpha   90.00
_cell.angle_beta   90.00
_cell.angle_gamma   90.00
#
_symmetry.space_group_name_H-M   'P 1'
#
loop_
_entity.id
_entity.type
_entity.pdbx_description
1 polymer ?
#
loop_
_entity_poly.entity_id
_entity_poly.type
_entity_poly.pdbx_seq_one_letter_code
_entity_poly.pdbx_strand_id
1 'polypeptide(L)'
;MYKSLILNKIQAVKASRGSGERPQSTCKDCKEIGHYNKKYYKCKLFKEDKADDVGTSKKRQTSAIKNVKREVKRQKVIADPNVRCINRKGTSHKTSRSPDCPRHILSKLEVMNQNLGTGFQSFARKLPFDTCVKERYKSVLKDRILSASEDVRQLLFRAQMFVNYFIILRSNENIPGCIYRQPFWYSICQLVNNRRVTNSNVLPLGMLDDWNNFRRQRPTIIYKVDLASGNSQCLSEACLQVSVTYLNTVVETFEQRVMSYLYYLVQNNYMSMKPDQVKLIVKEYCYQYVCRGEPKWPASVTLSDDLKLRIRNGCDSLRNHTTESISLKSLSASPGNYIRCFSYILSAYEEEHRNHSPFDVRRLPLPRLFSISPKPSCRCRFVNASVNALSCFVKESLPRGYENQLQMFHRVFDFTKLRFKDISQLRADSENTVLFNNLVRSDGFAVDFIFNRKKQESIIGGHDLTLEDFTYEEVEGVYRPVFIGPGQKAVFTAAVGLGDDHQVRRCSTKEYYDLTGSTKYSIKLQRLKVERGITPIETDMPTTKTCQATVYLTHTTYMLLHRHILFDFYGFQRVKDRFFLYQDRQKASQTMVNMLVNGSSKYDRKQRNRRRKKRKRKFMRRQNKNKKIHITTIAKRKWKPSKFRQDKTKVPLIVFGARMFDKDLVKLKGNQCGVTGILWRALKKREKGDFLVVTIDEFMTSRICNICHEDSLRKVDGVKGHSVLGCQNCKKLWQRDINATRICY
;
A
#
# COMPACT_ATOMS: atom_id res chain seq x y z
N MET A 1 -32.70 -1.22 6.90
CA MET A 1 -32.65 -0.65 5.52
C MET A 1 -31.50 -1.21 4.65
N TYR A 2 -30.26 -1.30 5.14
CA TYR A 2 -29.09 -1.66 4.31
C TYR A 2 -29.04 -3.13 3.84
N LYS A 3 -29.32 -4.10 4.72
CA LYS A 3 -29.35 -5.55 4.44
C LYS A 3 -30.24 -5.84 3.20
N SER A 4 -31.46 -5.26 3.16
CA SER A 4 -32.40 -5.36 2.01
C SER A 4 -32.01 -4.58 0.74
N LEU A 5 -31.40 -3.40 0.84
CA LEU A 5 -30.95 -2.64 -0.33
C LEU A 5 -29.84 -3.37 -1.12
N ILE A 6 -29.02 -4.19 -0.45
CA ILE A 6 -28.07 -5.09 -1.12
C ILE A 6 -28.75 -6.35 -1.66
N LEU A 7 -29.70 -6.95 -0.94
CA LEU A 7 -30.50 -8.07 -1.48
C LEU A 7 -31.14 -7.72 -2.83
N ASN A 8 -31.86 -6.59 -2.90
CA ASN A 8 -32.55 -6.16 -4.13
C ASN A 8 -31.57 -5.98 -5.30
N LYS A 9 -30.39 -5.41 -5.06
CA LYS A 9 -29.33 -5.28 -6.07
C LYS A 9 -28.79 -6.64 -6.53
N ILE A 10 -28.57 -7.58 -5.60
CA ILE A 10 -28.07 -8.92 -5.92
C ILE A 10 -29.14 -9.73 -6.66
N GLN A 11 -30.42 -9.63 -6.28
CA GLN A 11 -31.54 -10.27 -6.97
C GLN A 11 -31.70 -9.74 -8.40
N ALA A 12 -31.68 -8.43 -8.62
CA ALA A 12 -31.70 -7.84 -9.97
C ALA A 12 -30.50 -8.31 -10.85
N VAL A 13 -29.32 -8.43 -10.26
CA VAL A 13 -28.10 -8.96 -10.92
C VAL A 13 -28.13 -10.48 -11.14
N LYS A 14 -29.02 -11.21 -10.45
CA LYS A 14 -29.31 -12.64 -10.71
C LYS A 14 -30.36 -12.82 -11.80
N ALA A 15 -31.47 -12.08 -11.74
CA ALA A 15 -32.55 -12.11 -12.74
C ALA A 15 -32.03 -11.80 -14.16
N SER A 16 -31.26 -10.72 -14.30
CA SER A 16 -30.57 -10.31 -15.55
C SER A 16 -29.45 -11.25 -16.02
N ARG A 17 -29.31 -12.43 -15.40
CA ARG A 17 -28.42 -13.54 -15.83
C ARG A 17 -29.19 -14.87 -15.99
N GLY A 18 -30.50 -14.87 -15.81
CA GLY A 18 -31.39 -16.03 -15.91
C GLY A 18 -32.11 -16.11 -17.25
N SER A 19 -32.80 -15.04 -17.65
CA SER A 19 -33.51 -14.96 -18.94
C SER A 19 -32.56 -14.68 -20.11
N GLY A 20 -32.87 -15.27 -21.27
CA GLY A 20 -32.22 -14.90 -22.55
C GLY A 20 -32.72 -13.56 -23.09
N GLU A 21 -33.90 -13.13 -22.65
CA GLU A 21 -34.60 -11.94 -23.09
C GLU A 21 -34.66 -10.88 -21.99
N ARG A 22 -34.84 -9.62 -22.39
CA ARG A 22 -35.04 -8.49 -21.48
C ARG A 22 -36.52 -8.17 -21.38
N PRO A 23 -37.18 -8.34 -20.22
CA PRO A 23 -38.46 -7.67 -20.01
C PRO A 23 -38.24 -6.15 -20.03
N GLN A 24 -39.04 -5.44 -20.83
CA GLN A 24 -39.07 -3.98 -20.79
C GLN A 24 -39.84 -3.54 -19.54
N SER A 25 -39.23 -2.75 -18.67
CA SER A 25 -39.84 -2.33 -17.41
C SER A 25 -40.57 -1.00 -17.56
N THR A 26 -41.85 -0.94 -17.21
CA THR A 26 -42.64 0.30 -17.23
C THR A 26 -42.57 1.02 -15.88
N CYS A 27 -42.41 2.34 -15.89
CA CYS A 27 -42.26 3.15 -14.69
C CYS A 27 -43.60 3.34 -13.99
N LYS A 28 -43.71 2.93 -12.72
CA LYS A 28 -45.00 3.01 -12.00
C LYS A 28 -45.52 4.45 -11.85
N ASP A 29 -44.58 5.40 -11.70
CA ASP A 29 -44.86 6.82 -11.40
C ASP A 29 -45.05 7.69 -12.66
N CYS A 30 -44.28 7.48 -13.74
CA CYS A 30 -44.38 8.31 -14.97
C CYS A 30 -44.88 7.56 -16.22
N LYS A 31 -45.19 6.26 -16.09
CA LYS A 31 -45.69 5.33 -17.12
C LYS A 31 -44.76 5.06 -18.32
N GLU A 32 -43.58 5.66 -18.38
CA GLU A 32 -42.61 5.45 -19.47
C GLU A 32 -41.86 4.11 -19.36
N ILE A 33 -41.47 3.56 -20.51
CA ILE A 33 -40.78 2.28 -20.63
C ILE A 33 -39.26 2.45 -20.45
N GLY A 34 -38.61 1.45 -19.84
CA GLY A 34 -37.16 1.37 -19.64
C GLY A 34 -36.68 1.63 -18.20
N HIS A 35 -37.57 1.93 -17.26
CA HIS A 35 -37.26 2.10 -15.83
C HIS A 35 -38.47 1.81 -14.94
N TYR A 36 -38.31 1.82 -13.60
CA TYR A 36 -39.35 1.31 -12.67
C TYR A 36 -40.06 2.38 -11.81
N ASN A 37 -39.41 3.50 -11.46
CA ASN A 37 -40.00 4.51 -10.56
C ASN A 37 -39.34 5.90 -10.68
N LYS A 38 -39.95 6.91 -10.06
CA LYS A 38 -39.47 8.31 -10.06
C LYS A 38 -38.16 8.58 -9.31
N LYS A 39 -37.61 7.61 -8.58
CA LYS A 39 -36.25 7.70 -8.00
C LYS A 39 -35.15 7.22 -8.98
N TYR A 40 -35.51 6.90 -10.23
CA TYR A 40 -34.54 6.67 -11.30
C TYR A 40 -34.16 7.98 -11.96
N TYR A 41 -32.86 8.28 -12.05
CA TYR A 41 -32.30 9.56 -12.56
C TYR A 41 -32.65 9.94 -14.02
N LYS A 42 -33.31 9.05 -14.79
CA LYS A 42 -33.86 9.36 -16.12
C LYS A 42 -35.39 9.45 -16.16
N CYS A 43 -36.07 9.28 -15.03
CA CYS A 43 -37.50 9.57 -14.94
C CYS A 43 -37.67 11.09 -15.01
N LYS A 44 -38.59 11.58 -15.85
CA LYS A 44 -38.97 13.00 -15.90
C LYS A 44 -39.50 13.58 -14.57
N LEU A 45 -39.84 12.70 -13.61
CA LEU A 45 -40.30 13.06 -12.27
C LEU A 45 -39.19 12.95 -11.19
N PHE A 46 -37.92 12.80 -11.58
CA PHE A 46 -36.79 12.72 -10.66
C PHE A 46 -36.43 14.07 -10.04
N LYS A 47 -36.32 14.10 -8.72
CA LYS A 47 -35.71 15.18 -7.93
C LYS A 47 -34.74 14.52 -6.94
N GLU A 48 -33.59 15.15 -6.68
CA GLU A 48 -32.65 14.64 -5.67
C GLU A 48 -33.06 15.08 -4.27
N ASP A 49 -33.22 14.10 -3.37
CA ASP A 49 -33.44 14.32 -1.94
C ASP A 49 -32.12 14.81 -1.29
N LYS A 50 -32.18 15.78 -0.36
CA LYS A 50 -31.00 16.40 0.29
C LYS A 50 -30.79 15.90 1.73
N ALA A 51 -29.51 15.70 2.09
CA ALA A 51 -28.97 15.65 3.47
C ALA A 51 -29.52 14.52 4.39
N ASP A 52 -29.03 14.19 5.61
CA ASP A 52 -28.03 14.77 6.54
C ASP A 52 -27.17 13.67 7.25
N ASP A 53 -26.08 14.09 7.92
CA ASP A 53 -25.36 13.59 9.16
C ASP A 53 -25.52 12.16 9.79
N VAL A 54 -24.63 11.59 10.66
CA VAL A 54 -23.42 12.04 11.42
C VAL A 54 -22.32 10.93 11.51
N GLY A 55 -21.02 11.30 11.50
CA GLY A 55 -19.94 10.69 12.34
C GLY A 55 -19.39 9.25 12.07
N THR A 56 -18.24 8.79 12.61
CA THR A 56 -16.99 9.38 13.14
C THR A 56 -15.82 8.36 12.96
N SER A 57 -14.53 8.62 13.24
CA SER A 57 -13.68 9.70 12.74
C SER A 57 -12.25 9.17 12.49
N LYS A 58 -11.47 9.79 11.58
CA LYS A 58 -10.01 9.56 11.45
C LYS A 58 -9.27 10.88 11.18
N LYS A 59 -8.69 11.47 12.23
CA LYS A 59 -8.03 12.79 12.20
C LYS A 59 -6.74 12.79 11.36
N ARG A 60 -6.86 13.07 10.07
CA ARG A 60 -5.85 13.84 9.30
C ARG A 60 -6.07 15.33 9.54
N GLN A 61 -5.08 16.18 9.23
CA GLN A 61 -5.19 17.64 9.35
C GLN A 61 -6.49 18.17 8.73
N THR A 62 -7.26 18.92 9.51
CA THR A 62 -8.54 19.51 9.10
C THR A 62 -8.37 20.61 8.06
N SER A 63 -9.40 20.79 7.23
CA SER A 63 -9.52 21.88 6.26
C SER A 63 -9.40 23.26 6.91
N ALA A 64 -10.02 23.45 8.08
CA ALA A 64 -9.94 24.68 8.87
C ALA A 64 -8.50 25.21 9.04
N ILE A 65 -7.53 24.35 9.40
CA ILE A 65 -6.13 24.75 9.61
C ILE A 65 -5.46 25.23 8.29
N LYS A 66 -5.98 24.83 7.12
CA LYS A 66 -5.53 25.36 5.82
C LYS A 66 -6.22 26.66 5.43
N ASN A 67 -7.44 26.90 5.90
CA ASN A 67 -8.17 28.15 5.67
C ASN A 67 -7.63 29.27 6.58
N VAL A 68 -7.45 29.01 7.88
CA VAL A 68 -6.79 29.97 8.81
C VAL A 68 -5.40 30.37 8.31
N LYS A 69 -4.61 29.42 7.78
CA LYS A 69 -3.29 29.71 7.16
C LYS A 69 -3.36 30.42 5.79
N ARG A 70 -4.56 30.61 5.22
CA ARG A 70 -4.84 31.46 4.06
C ARG A 70 -5.40 32.82 4.47
N GLU A 71 -6.26 32.89 5.49
CA GLU A 71 -6.78 34.13 6.07
C GLU A 71 -5.66 34.97 6.70
N VAL A 72 -4.82 34.38 7.54
CA VAL A 72 -3.61 35.03 8.10
C VAL A 72 -2.60 35.44 7.00
N LYS A 73 -2.70 34.87 5.78
CA LYS A 73 -1.94 35.32 4.60
C LYS A 73 -2.66 36.36 3.74
N ARG A 74 -3.97 36.53 3.86
CA ARG A 74 -4.75 37.61 3.24
C ARG A 74 -4.67 38.89 4.08
N GLN A 75 -4.73 38.77 5.39
CA GLN A 75 -4.62 39.88 6.36
C GLN A 75 -3.27 40.62 6.35
N LYS A 76 -2.24 40.10 5.65
CA LYS A 76 -0.94 40.78 5.45
C LYS A 76 -0.76 41.40 4.05
N VAL A 77 -1.84 41.68 3.33
CA VAL A 77 -1.81 42.49 2.10
C VAL A 77 -2.88 43.57 2.16
N ILE A 78 -2.58 44.66 2.89
CA ILE A 78 -3.23 45.95 2.61
C ILE A 78 -2.86 46.33 1.17
N ALA A 79 -3.85 46.71 0.38
CA ALA A 79 -3.65 47.02 -1.03
C ALA A 79 -3.28 48.49 -1.21
N ASP A 80 -1.99 48.76 -1.45
CA ASP A 80 -1.55 49.96 -2.17
C ASP A 80 -2.47 50.19 -3.41
N PRO A 81 -3.19 51.33 -3.49
CA PRO A 81 -4.15 51.62 -4.56
C PRO A 81 -3.56 51.69 -5.97
N ASN A 82 -2.25 51.96 -6.11
CA ASN A 82 -1.68 52.38 -7.40
C ASN A 82 -1.14 51.22 -8.28
N VAL A 83 -1.15 49.97 -7.81
CA VAL A 83 -0.53 48.83 -8.50
C VAL A 83 -1.50 48.07 -9.42
N ARG A 84 -1.44 48.36 -10.73
CA ARG A 84 -2.31 47.80 -11.79
C ARG A 84 -1.95 46.36 -12.19
N CYS A 85 -2.93 45.57 -12.63
CA CYS A 85 -2.71 44.22 -13.16
C CYS A 85 -2.04 44.23 -14.55
N ILE A 86 -0.95 43.48 -14.73
CA ILE A 86 -0.19 43.41 -16.01
C ILE A 86 -1.07 43.01 -17.22
N ASN A 87 -2.16 42.27 -17.00
CA ASN A 87 -3.04 41.76 -18.08
C ASN A 87 -4.38 42.53 -18.25
N ARG A 88 -4.62 43.61 -17.47
CA ARG A 88 -5.74 44.57 -17.61
C ARG A 88 -5.47 45.81 -16.74
N LYS A 89 -5.67 47.04 -17.25
CA LYS A 89 -5.53 48.31 -16.50
C LYS A 89 -6.57 48.53 -15.36
N GLY A 90 -7.05 47.47 -14.71
CA GLY A 90 -7.96 47.54 -13.56
C GLY A 90 -7.24 47.46 -12.21
N THR A 91 -7.84 48.05 -11.18
CA THR A 91 -7.25 48.27 -9.84
C THR A 91 -7.53 47.16 -8.82
N SER A 92 -8.47 46.24 -9.08
CA SER A 92 -8.98 45.31 -8.06
C SER A 92 -8.06 44.14 -7.67
N HIS A 93 -6.99 43.86 -8.41
CA HIS A 93 -6.12 42.70 -8.14
C HIS A 93 -4.71 42.86 -8.74
N LYS A 94 -3.67 42.41 -8.02
CA LYS A 94 -2.26 42.62 -8.41
C LYS A 94 -1.74 41.68 -9.51
N THR A 95 -2.36 40.52 -9.75
CA THR A 95 -1.89 39.55 -10.78
C THR A 95 -3.02 38.75 -11.42
N SER A 96 -2.82 38.25 -12.65
CA SER A 96 -3.73 37.27 -13.28
C SER A 96 -3.61 35.83 -12.74
N ARG A 97 -3.12 35.68 -11.51
CA ARG A 97 -3.25 34.47 -10.67
C ARG A 97 -4.20 34.69 -9.49
N SER A 98 -4.76 35.90 -9.33
CA SER A 98 -5.82 36.15 -8.35
C SER A 98 -7.11 35.48 -8.84
N PRO A 99 -7.86 34.78 -7.97
CA PRO A 99 -9.18 34.23 -8.32
C PRO A 99 -10.15 35.27 -8.89
N ASP A 100 -9.94 36.52 -8.48
CA ASP A 100 -10.71 37.73 -8.77
C ASP A 100 -10.36 38.34 -10.15
N CYS A 101 -9.42 37.73 -10.88
CA CYS A 101 -9.08 38.12 -12.24
C CYS A 101 -10.03 37.48 -13.26
N PRO A 102 -10.68 38.24 -14.16
CA PRO A 102 -11.51 37.68 -15.26
C PRO A 102 -10.75 36.80 -16.27
N ARG A 103 -9.42 36.70 -16.15
CA ARG A 103 -8.54 35.82 -16.94
C ARG A 103 -7.79 34.80 -16.05
N HIS A 104 -8.29 34.52 -14.84
CA HIS A 104 -7.67 33.55 -13.93
C HIS A 104 -7.68 32.13 -14.51
N ILE A 105 -6.49 31.60 -14.80
CA ILE A 105 -6.34 30.22 -15.24
C ILE A 105 -6.31 29.33 -14.00
N LEU A 106 -7.46 28.73 -13.67
CA LEU A 106 -7.63 27.79 -12.57
C LEU A 106 -6.49 26.76 -12.53
N SER A 107 -5.81 26.69 -11.39
CA SER A 107 -4.81 25.66 -11.17
C SER A 107 -5.46 24.27 -11.13
N LYS A 108 -4.67 23.25 -11.42
CA LYS A 108 -5.05 21.84 -11.29
C LYS A 108 -5.65 21.50 -9.91
N LEU A 109 -5.29 22.20 -8.83
CA LEU A 109 -5.88 21.99 -7.51
C LEU A 109 -7.24 22.67 -7.36
N GLU A 110 -7.42 23.86 -7.92
CA GLU A 110 -8.72 24.56 -7.92
C GLU A 110 -9.75 23.79 -8.74
N VAL A 111 -9.41 23.34 -9.95
CA VAL A 111 -10.27 22.47 -10.78
C VAL A 111 -10.68 21.21 -10.01
N MET A 112 -9.74 20.53 -9.37
CA MET A 112 -10.05 19.32 -8.59
C MET A 112 -10.92 19.62 -7.36
N ASN A 113 -10.74 20.76 -6.69
CA ASN A 113 -11.58 21.15 -5.56
C ASN A 113 -13.00 21.54 -5.97
N GLN A 114 -13.16 22.30 -7.07
CA GLN A 114 -14.46 22.72 -7.59
C GLN A 114 -15.31 21.53 -8.04
N ASN A 115 -14.68 20.56 -8.72
CA ASN A 115 -15.40 19.45 -9.33
C ASN A 115 -15.50 18.23 -8.40
N LEU A 116 -14.52 17.98 -7.51
CA LEU A 116 -14.46 16.79 -6.65
C LEU A 116 -14.52 17.07 -5.14
N GLY A 117 -14.65 18.32 -4.72
CA GLY A 117 -14.60 18.75 -3.32
C GLY A 117 -13.19 18.68 -2.71
N THR A 118 -12.98 19.34 -1.57
CA THR A 118 -11.65 19.47 -0.92
C THR A 118 -11.06 18.16 -0.35
N GLY A 119 -11.82 17.05 -0.40
CA GLY A 119 -11.46 15.76 0.18
C GLY A 119 -11.01 14.68 -0.81
N PHE A 120 -10.90 14.97 -2.12
CA PHE A 120 -10.76 13.97 -3.20
C PHE A 120 -9.64 12.92 -3.01
N GLN A 121 -9.84 11.72 -3.57
CA GLN A 121 -8.89 10.61 -3.52
C GLN A 121 -8.21 10.36 -4.88
N SER A 122 -6.89 10.33 -4.92
CA SER A 122 -6.12 9.87 -6.08
C SER A 122 -6.07 8.33 -6.19
N PHE A 123 -6.13 7.80 -7.41
CA PHE A 123 -5.89 6.40 -7.76
C PHE A 123 -5.20 6.27 -9.12
N ALA A 124 -4.68 5.09 -9.46
CA ALA A 124 -4.00 4.83 -10.73
C ALA A 124 -4.70 3.73 -11.54
N ARG A 125 -4.74 3.89 -12.87
CA ARG A 125 -5.05 2.82 -13.83
C ARG A 125 -3.77 2.48 -14.61
N LYS A 126 -3.33 1.22 -14.57
CA LYS A 126 -2.08 0.75 -15.20
C LYS A 126 -2.33 -0.02 -16.50
N LEU A 127 -1.70 0.41 -17.59
CA LEU A 127 -1.71 -0.26 -18.90
C LEU A 127 -0.28 -0.56 -19.40
N PRO A 128 -0.09 -1.48 -20.38
CA PRO A 128 1.17 -1.59 -21.12
C PRO A 128 1.37 -0.37 -22.01
N PHE A 129 2.60 0.15 -22.08
CA PHE A 129 2.96 1.34 -22.85
C PHE A 129 2.55 1.21 -24.33
N ASP A 130 3.00 0.14 -24.98
CA ASP A 130 2.77 -0.12 -26.42
C ASP A 130 1.29 -0.35 -26.78
N THR A 131 0.40 -0.45 -25.79
CA THR A 131 -1.06 -0.58 -25.96
C THR A 131 -1.81 0.75 -25.84
N CYS A 132 -1.23 1.75 -25.14
CA CYS A 132 -1.94 2.98 -24.76
C CYS A 132 -1.26 4.29 -25.20
N VAL A 133 -0.13 4.21 -25.91
CA VAL A 133 0.49 5.35 -26.61
C VAL A 133 0.17 5.23 -28.10
N LYS A 134 -0.28 6.34 -28.70
CA LYS A 134 -0.63 6.41 -30.13
C LYS A 134 0.63 6.31 -30.99
N GLU A 135 0.53 5.63 -32.14
CA GLU A 135 1.68 5.15 -32.91
C GLU A 135 2.72 6.25 -33.22
N ARG A 136 2.26 7.43 -33.66
CA ARG A 136 3.11 8.58 -34.02
C ARG A 136 4.03 9.09 -32.89
N TYR A 137 3.77 8.73 -31.63
CA TYR A 137 4.61 9.09 -30.49
C TYR A 137 5.36 7.89 -29.91
N LYS A 138 5.11 6.66 -30.36
CA LYS A 138 5.42 5.45 -29.58
C LYS A 138 6.91 5.21 -29.38
N SER A 139 7.76 5.30 -30.41
CA SER A 139 9.23 5.21 -30.22
C SER A 139 9.73 6.42 -29.42
N VAL A 140 9.63 7.63 -29.98
CA VAL A 140 10.20 8.85 -29.39
C VAL A 140 9.86 9.02 -27.91
N LEU A 141 8.61 8.80 -27.50
CA LEU A 141 8.20 8.92 -26.11
C LEU A 141 8.77 7.79 -25.22
N LYS A 142 8.90 6.57 -25.74
CA LYS A 142 9.49 5.43 -25.03
C LYS A 142 10.97 5.67 -24.78
N ASP A 143 11.69 6.13 -25.79
CA ASP A 143 13.13 6.35 -25.74
C ASP A 143 13.46 7.52 -24.80
N ARG A 144 12.66 8.60 -24.84
CA ARG A 144 12.73 9.70 -23.85
C ARG A 144 12.42 9.25 -22.43
N ILE A 145 11.41 8.39 -22.23
CA ILE A 145 11.05 7.86 -20.90
C ILE A 145 12.12 6.90 -20.36
N LEU A 146 12.78 6.12 -21.22
CA LEU A 146 13.90 5.25 -20.84
C LEU A 146 15.12 6.08 -20.44
N SER A 147 15.50 7.08 -21.24
CA SER A 147 16.54 8.07 -20.91
C SER A 147 16.25 8.77 -19.57
N ALA A 148 15.04 9.32 -19.38
CA ALA A 148 14.65 9.95 -18.13
C ALA A 148 14.62 8.97 -16.94
N SER A 149 14.20 7.72 -17.14
CA SER A 149 14.23 6.67 -16.10
C SER A 149 15.66 6.37 -15.65
N GLU A 150 16.61 6.41 -16.58
CA GLU A 150 18.02 6.16 -16.30
C GLU A 150 18.69 7.32 -15.60
N ASP A 151 18.57 8.55 -16.11
CA ASP A 151 19.13 9.75 -15.46
C ASP A 151 18.61 9.90 -14.01
N VAL A 152 17.30 9.78 -13.83
CA VAL A 152 16.66 9.85 -12.51
C VAL A 152 17.07 8.69 -11.61
N ARG A 153 17.43 7.53 -12.17
CA ARG A 153 18.00 6.40 -11.41
C ARG A 153 19.45 6.66 -11.00
N GLN A 154 20.29 7.07 -11.95
CA GLN A 154 21.72 7.33 -11.75
C GLN A 154 21.94 8.46 -10.73
N LEU A 155 21.25 9.60 -10.90
CA LEU A 155 21.35 10.76 -10.03
C LEU A 155 20.83 10.50 -8.61
N LEU A 156 19.58 10.04 -8.47
CA LEU A 156 19.02 9.85 -7.13
C LEU A 156 19.70 8.72 -6.36
N PHE A 157 20.25 7.71 -7.03
CA PHE A 157 21.05 6.68 -6.35
C PHE A 157 22.30 7.29 -5.69
N ARG A 158 23.08 8.07 -6.44
CA ARG A 158 24.28 8.79 -5.94
C ARG A 158 23.91 9.83 -4.88
N ALA A 159 22.91 10.66 -5.13
CA ALA A 159 22.45 11.68 -4.19
C ALA A 159 22.01 11.07 -2.85
N GLN A 160 21.25 9.96 -2.87
CA GLN A 160 20.85 9.28 -1.65
C GLN A 160 22.02 8.62 -0.92
N MET A 161 23.07 8.15 -1.61
CA MET A 161 24.29 7.63 -0.97
C MET A 161 24.99 8.72 -0.15
N PHE A 162 25.26 9.89 -0.76
CA PHE A 162 25.88 11.02 -0.06
C PHE A 162 25.00 11.56 1.09
N VAL A 163 23.71 11.77 0.86
CA VAL A 163 22.80 12.31 1.89
C VAL A 163 22.63 11.33 3.06
N ASN A 164 22.64 10.01 2.80
CA ASN A 164 22.64 9.03 3.88
C ASN A 164 23.94 9.09 4.71
N TYR A 165 25.10 9.22 4.06
CA TYR A 165 26.37 9.41 4.75
C TYR A 165 26.35 10.69 5.62
N PHE A 166 25.91 11.83 5.08
CA PHE A 166 25.79 13.10 5.82
C PHE A 166 24.87 12.97 7.05
N ILE A 167 23.70 12.31 6.90
CA ILE A 167 22.77 12.09 8.01
C ILE A 167 23.36 11.18 9.10
N ILE A 168 24.23 10.23 8.74
CA ILE A 168 24.90 9.33 9.68
C ILE A 168 26.07 10.06 10.37
N LEU A 169 26.90 10.76 9.60
CA LEU A 169 28.03 11.57 10.07
C LEU A 169 27.59 12.59 11.13
N ARG A 170 26.52 13.33 10.85
CA ARG A 170 25.96 14.36 11.73
C ARG A 170 24.79 13.85 12.57
N SER A 171 24.70 12.54 12.80
CA SER A 171 23.52 11.92 13.45
C SER A 171 23.29 12.32 14.90
N ASN A 172 24.32 12.88 15.55
CA ASN A 172 24.26 13.46 16.90
C ASN A 172 23.88 14.96 16.88
N GLU A 173 23.96 15.63 15.73
CA GLU A 173 23.53 17.02 15.51
C GLU A 173 22.02 17.10 15.20
N ASN A 174 21.46 18.31 15.20
CA ASN A 174 20.09 18.53 14.71
C ASN A 174 20.05 18.50 13.17
N ILE A 175 19.63 17.37 12.59
CA ILE A 175 19.60 17.19 11.14
C ILE A 175 18.73 18.26 10.43
N PRO A 176 19.28 19.05 9.49
CA PRO A 176 18.59 20.21 8.92
C PRO A 176 17.26 19.92 8.21
N GLY A 177 16.23 20.72 8.55
CA GLY A 177 14.88 20.62 7.97
C GLY A 177 14.76 20.87 6.46
N CYS A 178 15.84 21.30 5.78
CA CYS A 178 15.86 21.41 4.32
C CYS A 178 15.94 20.04 3.62
N ILE A 179 16.53 19.02 4.25
CA ILE A 179 16.70 17.66 3.69
C ILE A 179 15.36 17.01 3.30
N TYR A 180 14.29 17.38 3.99
CA TYR A 180 12.94 16.86 3.76
C TYR A 180 12.17 17.61 2.65
N ARG A 181 12.82 18.55 1.94
CA ARG A 181 12.22 19.42 0.91
C ARG A 181 12.80 19.12 -0.49
N GLN A 182 11.97 19.26 -1.52
CA GLN A 182 12.33 19.04 -2.93
C GLN A 182 13.55 19.85 -3.43
N PRO A 183 13.73 21.16 -3.10
CA PRO A 183 14.85 21.95 -3.65
C PRO A 183 16.22 21.48 -3.20
N PHE A 184 16.33 20.96 -1.97
CA PHE A 184 17.54 20.32 -1.45
C PHE A 184 17.95 19.15 -2.34
N TRP A 185 17.04 18.19 -2.56
CA TRP A 185 17.32 17.01 -3.37
C TRP A 185 17.68 17.34 -4.82
N TYR A 186 17.09 18.38 -5.39
CA TYR A 186 17.46 18.86 -6.72
C TYR A 186 18.89 19.44 -6.74
N SER A 187 19.27 20.18 -5.70
CA SER A 187 20.61 20.76 -5.55
C SER A 187 21.68 19.68 -5.33
N ILE A 188 21.41 18.64 -4.54
CA ILE A 188 22.32 17.47 -4.46
C ILE A 188 22.43 16.77 -5.82
N CYS A 189 21.36 16.68 -6.60
CA CYS A 189 21.44 16.13 -7.95
C CYS A 189 22.26 17.01 -8.91
N GLN A 190 22.30 18.34 -8.73
CA GLN A 190 23.20 19.22 -9.48
C GLN A 190 24.67 18.95 -9.13
N LEU A 191 25.01 18.86 -7.83
CA LEU A 191 26.36 18.50 -7.37
C LEU A 191 26.81 17.15 -7.93
N VAL A 192 25.95 16.13 -7.86
CA VAL A 192 26.18 14.78 -8.41
C VAL A 192 26.36 14.81 -9.93
N ASN A 193 25.66 15.70 -10.65
CA ASN A 193 25.80 15.87 -12.10
C ASN A 193 26.99 16.79 -12.49
N ASN A 194 27.89 17.10 -11.55
CA ASN A 194 29.01 18.03 -11.71
C ASN A 194 28.59 19.44 -12.21
N ARG A 195 27.43 19.94 -11.78
CA ARG A 195 26.90 21.26 -12.14
C ARG A 195 26.84 22.17 -10.91
N ARG A 196 27.03 23.48 -11.11
CA ARG A 196 26.85 24.50 -10.07
C ARG A 196 25.42 24.44 -9.52
N VAL A 197 25.29 24.51 -8.19
CA VAL A 197 23.99 24.56 -7.51
C VAL A 197 23.31 25.90 -7.80
N THR A 198 22.07 25.88 -8.29
CA THR A 198 21.36 27.11 -8.71
C THR A 198 20.71 27.89 -7.56
N ASN A 199 20.73 27.34 -6.35
CA ASN A 199 20.29 28.03 -5.12
C ASN A 199 21.05 27.42 -3.93
N SER A 200 22.22 27.97 -3.58
CA SER A 200 23.06 27.49 -2.47
C SER A 200 22.32 27.50 -1.13
N ASN A 201 21.40 28.43 -0.94
CA ASN A 201 20.72 28.72 0.32
C ASN A 201 19.74 27.62 0.77
N VAL A 202 19.62 26.52 0.01
CA VAL A 202 18.86 25.32 0.41
C VAL A 202 19.74 24.21 0.98
N LEU A 203 21.07 24.35 0.89
CA LEU A 203 22.04 23.42 1.48
C LEU A 203 22.38 23.83 2.92
N PRO A 204 22.65 22.88 3.83
CA PRO A 204 23.23 23.18 5.14
C PRO A 204 24.62 23.81 5.05
N LEU A 205 24.98 24.57 6.09
CA LEU A 205 26.37 24.96 6.37
C LEU A 205 27.25 23.70 6.47
N GLY A 206 28.50 23.77 6.00
CA GLY A 206 29.46 22.66 5.96
C GLY A 206 29.16 21.53 4.96
N MET A 207 27.95 21.44 4.39
CA MET A 207 27.61 20.34 3.47
C MET A 207 28.43 20.36 2.18
N LEU A 208 28.87 21.53 1.70
CA LEU A 208 29.71 21.60 0.50
C LEU A 208 31.11 21.01 0.77
N ASP A 209 31.62 21.14 1.98
CA ASP A 209 32.91 20.61 2.40
C ASP A 209 32.83 19.10 2.64
N ASP A 210 31.77 18.65 3.32
CA ASP A 210 31.39 17.24 3.43
C ASP A 210 31.26 16.59 2.04
N TRP A 211 30.64 17.28 1.08
CA TRP A 211 30.52 16.83 -0.32
C TRP A 211 31.87 16.79 -1.04
N ASN A 212 32.68 17.84 -0.93
CA ASN A 212 33.97 17.93 -1.59
C ASN A 212 34.94 16.85 -1.09
N ASN A 213 34.99 16.62 0.23
CA ASN A 213 35.78 15.56 0.85
C ASN A 213 35.28 14.17 0.43
N PHE A 214 33.96 13.94 0.47
CA PHE A 214 33.34 12.69 0.01
C PHE A 214 33.64 12.41 -1.48
N ARG A 215 33.50 13.44 -2.34
CA ARG A 215 33.77 13.38 -3.79
C ARG A 215 35.24 13.10 -4.08
N ARG A 216 36.18 13.75 -3.36
CA ARG A 216 37.63 13.56 -3.53
C ARG A 216 38.01 12.09 -3.31
N GLN A 217 37.47 11.46 -2.26
CA GLN A 217 37.69 10.05 -1.95
C GLN A 217 36.95 9.08 -2.90
N ARG A 218 35.84 9.50 -3.53
CA ARG A 218 34.94 8.63 -4.32
C ARG A 218 34.53 9.31 -5.63
N PRO A 219 35.45 9.54 -6.59
CA PRO A 219 35.16 10.29 -7.82
C PRO A 219 34.05 9.66 -8.68
N THR A 220 33.81 8.35 -8.54
CA THR A 220 32.69 7.62 -9.18
C THR A 220 31.30 8.01 -8.66
N ILE A 221 31.19 8.86 -7.63
CA ILE A 221 29.93 9.51 -7.21
C ILE A 221 29.39 10.46 -8.29
N ILE A 222 30.24 10.94 -9.20
CA ILE A 222 29.82 11.86 -10.26
C ILE A 222 29.05 11.11 -11.38
N TYR A 223 28.05 11.78 -11.94
CA TYR A 223 27.40 11.42 -13.20
C TYR A 223 27.74 12.51 -14.22
N LYS A 224 28.53 12.19 -15.24
CA LYS A 224 29.02 13.16 -16.26
C LYS A 224 28.10 13.28 -17.48
N VAL A 225 26.84 12.84 -17.41
CA VAL A 225 25.92 12.84 -18.54
C VAL A 225 25.06 14.10 -18.51
N ASP A 226 24.89 14.75 -19.66
CA ASP A 226 24.00 15.89 -19.79
C ASP A 226 22.55 15.47 -19.96
N LEU A 227 21.69 16.03 -19.12
CA LEU A 227 20.28 15.68 -19.06
C LEU A 227 19.54 16.18 -20.30
N ALA A 228 18.95 15.26 -21.06
CA ALA A 228 18.15 15.59 -22.22
C ALA A 228 16.92 16.45 -21.86
N SER A 229 16.40 17.22 -22.83
CA SER A 229 15.24 18.08 -22.63
C SER A 229 14.03 17.29 -22.07
N GLY A 230 13.46 17.80 -20.98
CA GLY A 230 12.39 17.14 -20.21
C GLY A 230 12.88 16.28 -19.03
N ASN A 231 14.09 15.71 -19.08
CA ASN A 231 14.59 14.81 -18.02
C ASN A 231 14.74 15.54 -16.67
N SER A 232 15.11 16.83 -16.70
CA SER A 232 15.16 17.70 -15.51
C SER A 232 13.79 17.90 -14.82
N GLN A 233 12.69 17.88 -15.58
CA GLN A 233 11.33 17.94 -15.03
C GLN A 233 10.99 16.63 -14.30
N CYS A 234 11.31 15.48 -14.92
CA CYS A 234 11.16 14.16 -14.29
C CYS A 234 12.05 14.00 -13.04
N LEU A 235 13.26 14.57 -13.06
CA LEU A 235 14.17 14.62 -11.91
C LEU A 235 13.55 15.44 -10.76
N SER A 236 13.08 16.66 -11.03
CA SER A 236 12.46 17.51 -10.01
C SER A 236 11.24 16.85 -9.35
N GLU A 237 10.36 16.21 -10.14
CA GLU A 237 9.24 15.41 -9.64
C GLU A 237 9.68 14.21 -8.78
N ALA A 238 10.83 13.60 -9.11
CA ALA A 238 11.38 12.47 -8.35
C ALA A 238 12.13 12.92 -7.08
N CYS A 239 12.74 14.10 -7.07
CA CYS A 239 13.30 14.75 -5.88
C CYS A 239 12.21 14.99 -4.82
N LEU A 240 11.00 15.39 -5.23
CA LEU A 240 9.84 15.52 -4.32
C LEU A 240 9.43 14.16 -3.73
N GLN A 241 9.41 13.09 -4.55
CA GLN A 241 9.11 11.74 -4.06
C GLN A 241 10.15 11.23 -3.06
N VAL A 242 11.44 11.52 -3.29
CA VAL A 242 12.51 11.17 -2.35
C VAL A 242 12.40 11.99 -1.06
N SER A 243 12.17 13.30 -1.10
CA SER A 243 12.05 14.11 0.11
C SER A 243 10.89 13.66 1.01
N VAL A 244 9.74 13.31 0.42
CA VAL A 244 8.61 12.69 1.13
C VAL A 244 8.96 11.30 1.66
N THR A 245 9.75 10.49 0.93
CA THR A 245 10.20 9.17 1.41
C THR A 245 11.09 9.28 2.64
N TYR A 246 11.97 10.28 2.72
CA TYR A 246 12.82 10.52 3.91
C TYR A 246 11.99 11.01 5.10
N LEU A 247 11.03 11.92 4.88
CA LEU A 247 10.08 12.37 5.90
C LEU A 247 9.29 11.19 6.48
N ASN A 248 8.62 10.42 5.61
CA ASN A 248 7.81 9.29 6.02
C ASN A 248 8.63 8.18 6.69
N THR A 249 9.92 8.01 6.35
CA THR A 249 10.76 7.00 7.01
C THR A 249 11.00 7.31 8.48
N VAL A 250 11.09 8.58 8.86
CA VAL A 250 11.10 8.97 10.29
C VAL A 250 9.69 8.80 10.87
N VAL A 251 8.71 9.48 10.28
CA VAL A 251 7.35 9.62 10.85
C VAL A 251 6.62 8.27 10.98
N GLU A 252 6.71 7.38 9.99
CA GLU A 252 6.01 6.08 9.98
C GLU A 252 6.73 4.98 10.79
N THR A 253 7.97 5.21 11.27
CA THR A 253 8.73 4.18 12.01
C THR A 253 9.17 4.58 13.41
N PHE A 254 9.00 5.85 13.81
CA PHE A 254 9.45 6.37 15.11
C PHE A 254 8.90 5.58 16.30
N GLU A 255 7.57 5.56 16.45
CA GLU A 255 6.85 4.85 17.52
C GLU A 255 7.27 3.38 17.61
N GLN A 256 7.26 2.66 16.48
CA GLN A 256 7.64 1.25 16.43
C GLN A 256 9.10 1.02 16.88
N ARG A 257 10.04 1.88 16.46
CA ARG A 257 11.47 1.74 16.82
C ARG A 257 11.69 2.01 18.31
N VAL A 258 11.13 3.11 18.83
CA VAL A 258 11.23 3.47 20.25
C VAL A 258 10.59 2.40 21.14
N MET A 259 9.37 1.96 20.83
CA MET A 259 8.73 0.87 21.59
C MET A 259 9.49 -0.46 21.50
N SER A 260 10.11 -0.78 20.36
CA SER A 260 10.93 -2.00 20.22
C SER A 260 12.21 -1.93 21.06
N TYR A 261 12.83 -0.75 21.16
CA TYR A 261 13.99 -0.52 22.03
C TYR A 261 13.59 -0.61 23.51
N LEU A 262 12.55 0.10 23.93
CA LEU A 262 12.09 0.08 25.32
C LEU A 262 11.60 -1.31 25.76
N TYR A 263 10.94 -2.06 24.87
CA TYR A 263 10.60 -3.46 25.14
C TYR A 263 11.84 -4.34 25.31
N TYR A 264 12.84 -4.23 24.44
CA TYR A 264 14.11 -4.97 24.59
C TYR A 264 14.80 -4.63 25.91
N LEU A 265 14.96 -3.34 26.21
CA LEU A 265 15.61 -2.84 27.42
C LEU A 265 14.95 -3.37 28.70
N VAL A 266 13.63 -3.18 28.85
CA VAL A 266 12.90 -3.59 30.05
C VAL A 266 12.84 -5.12 30.15
N GLN A 267 12.57 -5.84 29.06
CA GLN A 267 12.47 -7.31 29.10
C GLN A 267 13.83 -7.99 29.33
N ASN A 268 14.94 -7.40 28.87
CA ASN A 268 16.29 -7.95 29.07
C ASN A 268 16.76 -7.72 30.52
N ASN A 269 16.49 -6.54 31.09
CA ASN A 269 16.82 -6.24 32.48
C ASN A 269 15.93 -6.98 33.49
N TYR A 270 14.69 -7.35 33.10
CA TYR A 270 13.71 -8.01 33.95
C TYR A 270 13.13 -9.27 33.27
N MET A 271 13.99 -10.26 32.99
CA MET A 271 13.63 -11.50 32.28
C MET A 271 12.44 -12.27 32.91
N SER A 272 12.27 -12.18 34.23
CA SER A 272 11.19 -12.83 34.99
C SER A 272 9.81 -12.20 34.75
N MET A 273 9.74 -10.96 34.23
CA MET A 273 8.49 -10.26 34.00
C MET A 273 7.79 -10.80 32.75
N LYS A 274 6.48 -11.09 32.84
CA LYS A 274 5.73 -11.70 31.74
C LYS A 274 5.70 -10.77 30.51
N PRO A 275 5.94 -11.26 29.28
CA PRO A 275 6.03 -10.42 28.10
C PRO A 275 4.86 -9.48 27.82
N ASP A 276 3.63 -9.84 28.23
CA ASP A 276 2.47 -8.99 28.06
C ASP A 276 2.39 -7.86 29.10
N GLN A 277 2.92 -8.06 30.31
CA GLN A 277 3.09 -7.00 31.32
C GLN A 277 4.13 -5.98 30.84
N VAL A 278 5.28 -6.44 30.30
CA VAL A 278 6.32 -5.55 29.77
C VAL A 278 5.79 -4.72 28.59
N LYS A 279 5.02 -5.31 27.66
CA LYS A 279 4.37 -4.55 26.57
C LYS A 279 3.46 -3.43 27.08
N LEU A 280 2.73 -3.68 28.16
CA LEU A 280 1.80 -2.73 28.76
C LEU A 280 2.55 -1.57 29.43
N ILE A 281 3.55 -1.88 30.27
CA ILE A 281 4.45 -0.89 30.90
C ILE A 281 5.16 -0.04 29.83
N VAL A 282 5.64 -0.66 28.75
CA VAL A 282 6.32 0.05 27.66
C VAL A 282 5.40 1.02 26.93
N LYS A 283 4.14 0.63 26.70
CA LYS A 283 3.14 1.45 26.00
C LYS A 283 2.62 2.62 26.85
N GLU A 284 2.35 2.36 28.13
CA GLU A 284 1.58 3.28 28.99
C GLU A 284 2.48 4.12 29.89
N TYR A 285 3.63 3.58 30.32
CA TYR A 285 4.65 4.33 31.06
C TYR A 285 5.83 4.74 30.17
N CYS A 286 6.67 3.80 29.73
CA CYS A 286 8.00 4.12 29.19
C CYS A 286 7.96 4.97 27.92
N TYR A 287 7.10 4.63 26.95
CA TYR A 287 6.97 5.36 25.70
C TYR A 287 6.47 6.79 25.93
N GLN A 288 5.49 6.97 26.82
CA GLN A 288 4.97 8.28 27.20
C GLN A 288 6.02 9.12 27.94
N TYR A 289 6.78 8.50 28.86
CA TYR A 289 7.84 9.15 29.62
C TYR A 289 8.95 9.68 28.68
N VAL A 290 9.45 8.82 27.79
CA VAL A 290 10.44 9.19 26.76
C VAL A 290 9.89 10.23 25.79
N CYS A 291 8.63 10.13 25.37
CA CYS A 291 8.03 11.09 24.44
C CYS A 291 7.53 12.40 25.08
N ARG A 292 7.70 12.56 26.41
CA ARG A 292 7.16 13.70 27.19
C ARG A 292 5.65 13.89 26.96
N GLY A 293 4.91 12.79 27.08
CA GLY A 293 3.45 12.71 27.14
C GLY A 293 2.96 12.48 28.58
N GLU A 294 1.91 11.69 28.76
CA GLU A 294 1.33 11.34 30.07
C GLU A 294 1.70 9.90 30.50
N PRO A 295 2.82 9.68 31.21
CA PRO A 295 3.22 8.34 31.65
C PRO A 295 2.37 7.85 32.83
N LYS A 296 1.72 6.70 32.64
CA LYS A 296 0.82 6.09 33.63
C LYS A 296 1.25 4.63 33.86
N TRP A 297 1.33 4.21 35.13
CA TRP A 297 1.62 2.82 35.47
C TRP A 297 0.37 1.95 35.24
N PRO A 298 0.48 0.78 34.59
CA PRO A 298 -0.70 -0.05 34.36
C PRO A 298 -1.27 -0.63 35.66
N ALA A 299 -2.55 -0.38 35.95
CA ALA A 299 -3.22 -0.85 37.16
C ALA A 299 -3.25 -2.39 37.29
N SER A 300 -3.11 -3.12 36.19
CA SER A 300 -3.04 -4.59 36.15
C SER A 300 -1.63 -5.17 36.39
N VAL A 301 -0.64 -4.35 36.75
CA VAL A 301 0.74 -4.80 37.00
C VAL A 301 1.30 -4.19 38.28
N THR A 302 1.21 -4.93 39.38
CA THR A 302 1.85 -4.60 40.66
C THR A 302 3.38 -4.61 40.53
N LEU A 303 4.03 -3.50 40.89
CA LEU A 303 5.49 -3.32 40.88
C LEU A 303 5.93 -2.58 42.15
N SER A 304 7.05 -2.98 42.76
CA SER A 304 7.69 -2.21 43.84
C SER A 304 8.22 -0.87 43.33
N ASP A 305 8.30 0.15 44.18
CA ASP A 305 8.73 1.49 43.77
C ASP A 305 10.21 1.57 43.38
N ASP A 306 11.07 0.73 43.96
CA ASP A 306 12.42 0.46 43.46
C ASP A 306 12.42 0.00 41.99
N LEU A 307 11.59 -0.98 41.65
CA LEU A 307 11.49 -1.48 40.27
C LEU A 307 10.91 -0.42 39.32
N LYS A 308 9.92 0.36 39.78
CA LYS A 308 9.40 1.53 39.04
C LYS A 308 10.50 2.58 38.78
N LEU A 309 11.36 2.84 39.77
CA LEU A 309 12.48 3.78 39.67
C LEU A 309 13.56 3.28 38.72
N ARG A 310 14.00 2.02 38.82
CA ARG A 310 14.99 1.44 37.90
C ARG A 310 14.50 1.42 36.45
N ILE A 311 13.22 1.12 36.21
CA ILE A 311 12.59 1.21 34.88
C ILE A 311 12.60 2.66 34.35
N ARG A 312 12.32 3.66 35.20
CA ARG A 312 12.40 5.08 34.83
C ARG A 312 13.83 5.47 34.44
N ASN A 313 14.80 5.19 35.31
CA ASN A 313 16.20 5.58 35.11
C ASN A 313 16.77 4.96 33.82
N GLY A 314 16.42 3.71 33.49
CA GLY A 314 16.78 3.09 32.21
C GLY A 314 16.19 3.79 30.98
N CYS A 315 15.06 4.48 31.12
CA CYS A 315 14.47 5.26 30.03
C CYS A 315 15.14 6.62 29.82
N ASP A 316 15.84 7.17 30.83
CA ASP A 316 16.33 8.55 30.77
C ASP A 316 17.40 8.77 29.70
N SER A 317 18.29 7.79 29.44
CA SER A 317 19.27 7.87 28.36
C SER A 317 18.63 8.14 26.98
N LEU A 318 17.46 7.55 26.70
CA LEU A 318 16.71 7.84 25.48
C LEU A 318 15.85 9.11 25.60
N ARG A 319 15.31 9.42 26.78
CA ARG A 319 14.53 10.63 27.06
C ARG A 319 15.36 11.90 26.93
N ASN A 320 16.65 11.86 27.22
CA ASN A 320 17.60 12.97 27.04
C ASN A 320 17.79 13.35 25.56
N HIS A 321 17.55 12.41 24.63
CA HIS A 321 17.46 12.69 23.20
C HIS A 321 16.11 13.29 22.76
N THR A 322 15.20 13.58 23.70
CA THR A 322 13.94 14.30 23.46
C THR A 322 13.93 15.60 24.26
N THR A 323 13.64 16.72 23.62
CA THR A 323 13.59 18.05 24.27
C THR A 323 12.16 18.57 24.39
N GLU A 324 11.30 18.22 23.43
CA GLU A 324 9.88 18.63 23.36
C GLU A 324 8.95 17.40 23.38
N SER A 325 7.66 17.64 23.62
CA SER A 325 6.63 16.59 23.52
C SER A 325 6.49 16.05 22.10
N ILE A 326 6.58 14.73 21.96
CA ILE A 326 6.59 14.05 20.66
C ILE A 326 5.18 13.69 20.25
N SER A 327 4.72 14.34 19.18
CA SER A 327 3.43 14.09 18.55
C SER A 327 3.61 13.86 17.06
N LEU A 328 2.61 13.28 16.39
CA LEU A 328 2.60 13.17 14.93
C LEU A 328 2.74 14.54 14.24
N LYS A 329 2.32 15.64 14.91
CA LYS A 329 2.46 17.02 14.44
C LYS A 329 3.91 17.51 14.50
N SER A 330 4.62 17.30 15.63
CA SER A 330 6.02 17.71 15.78
C SER A 330 6.98 16.80 14.97
N LEU A 331 6.77 15.48 14.96
CA LEU A 331 7.45 14.53 14.06
C LEU A 331 7.35 14.92 12.58
N SER A 332 6.18 15.38 12.13
CA SER A 332 5.96 15.80 10.73
C SER A 332 6.50 17.20 10.40
N ALA A 333 6.76 18.03 11.41
CA ALA A 333 7.26 19.41 11.24
C ALA A 333 8.79 19.45 11.24
N SER A 334 9.41 18.76 12.20
CA SER A 334 10.86 18.78 12.46
C SER A 334 11.44 17.36 12.57
N PRO A 335 11.29 16.49 11.55
CA PRO A 335 11.72 15.09 11.59
C PRO A 335 13.22 14.90 11.89
N GLY A 336 14.06 15.89 11.58
CA GLY A 336 15.50 15.86 11.82
C GLY A 336 15.89 15.80 13.31
N ASN A 337 15.11 16.47 14.17
CA ASN A 337 15.34 16.53 15.62
C ASN A 337 15.26 15.14 16.31
N TYR A 338 14.71 14.15 15.61
CA TYR A 338 14.47 12.78 16.10
C TYR A 338 15.46 11.76 15.53
N ILE A 339 16.38 12.17 14.66
CA ILE A 339 17.43 11.29 14.11
C ILE A 339 18.40 10.86 15.20
N ARG A 340 18.75 11.73 16.15
CA ARG A 340 19.58 11.39 17.33
C ARG A 340 19.00 10.22 18.14
N CYS A 341 17.67 10.11 18.29
CA CYS A 341 17.03 8.96 18.92
C CYS A 341 17.25 7.66 18.13
N PHE A 342 17.22 7.72 16.80
CA PHE A 342 17.55 6.56 15.95
C PHE A 342 19.03 6.21 15.98
N SER A 343 19.93 7.20 16.11
CA SER A 343 21.37 6.96 16.23
C SER A 343 21.70 6.28 17.55
N TYR A 344 21.22 6.82 18.67
CA TYR A 344 21.38 6.22 20.01
C TYR A 344 20.86 4.78 20.07
N ILE A 345 19.61 4.53 19.65
CA ILE A 345 19.03 3.17 19.65
C ILE A 345 19.86 2.21 18.79
N LEU A 346 20.37 2.68 17.65
CA LEU A 346 21.17 1.85 16.75
C LEU A 346 22.59 1.59 17.29
N SER A 347 23.19 2.57 17.98
CA SER A 347 24.49 2.42 18.65
C SER A 347 24.42 1.39 19.77
N ALA A 348 23.42 1.49 20.65
CA ALA A 348 23.19 0.51 21.72
C ALA A 348 22.91 -0.90 21.15
N TYR A 349 22.18 -1.00 20.04
CA TYR A 349 22.00 -2.29 19.36
C TYR A 349 23.27 -2.81 18.68
N GLU A 350 24.12 -1.96 18.10
CA GLU A 350 25.42 -2.40 17.57
C GLU A 350 26.36 -2.87 18.69
N GLU A 351 26.30 -2.25 19.85
CA GLU A 351 27.09 -2.62 21.02
C GLU A 351 26.70 -3.99 21.58
N GLU A 352 25.40 -4.26 21.74
CA GLU A 352 24.91 -5.60 22.05
C GLU A 352 25.33 -6.65 21.00
N HIS A 353 25.44 -6.28 19.72
CA HIS A 353 25.96 -7.19 18.67
C HIS A 353 27.47 -7.42 18.76
N ARG A 354 28.26 -6.46 19.28
CA ARG A 354 29.70 -6.65 19.54
C ARG A 354 29.96 -7.49 20.78
N ASN A 355 29.16 -7.29 21.84
CA ASN A 355 29.39 -7.88 23.15
C ASN A 355 28.75 -9.27 23.35
N HIS A 356 28.03 -9.78 22.35
CA HIS A 356 27.26 -11.03 22.46
C HIS A 356 28.10 -12.29 22.22
N SER A 357 28.30 -13.08 23.27
CA SER A 357 28.79 -14.46 23.17
C SER A 357 27.74 -15.38 22.50
N PRO A 358 28.11 -16.27 21.55
CA PRO A 358 27.16 -17.11 20.79
C PRO A 358 26.20 -18.00 21.58
N PHE A 359 26.38 -18.16 22.90
CA PHE A 359 25.61 -19.05 23.76
C PHE A 359 25.07 -18.37 25.04
N ASP A 360 24.96 -17.04 25.09
CA ASP A 360 24.39 -16.34 26.24
C ASP A 360 22.86 -16.52 26.34
N VAL A 361 22.45 -17.62 26.98
CA VAL A 361 21.04 -17.94 27.29
C VAL A 361 20.40 -17.00 28.33
N ARG A 362 21.18 -16.08 28.94
CA ARG A 362 20.70 -15.08 29.89
C ARG A 362 20.31 -13.75 29.21
N ARG A 363 20.25 -13.71 27.88
CA ARG A 363 19.80 -12.54 27.10
C ARG A 363 18.65 -12.86 26.17
N LEU A 364 17.92 -11.80 25.79
CA LEU A 364 16.96 -11.89 24.70
C LEU A 364 17.65 -12.08 23.35
N PRO A 365 16.99 -12.74 22.37
CA PRO A 365 17.53 -12.83 21.00
C PRO A 365 17.84 -11.45 20.42
N LEU A 366 19.08 -11.29 19.94
CA LEU A 366 19.66 -10.00 19.57
C LEU A 366 18.72 -9.06 18.78
N PRO A 367 18.69 -7.76 19.13
CA PRO A 367 17.79 -6.80 18.53
C PRO A 367 18.14 -6.57 17.05
N ARG A 368 17.13 -6.28 16.22
CA ARG A 368 17.34 -6.19 14.78
C ARG A 368 17.80 -4.80 14.35
N LEU A 369 19.11 -4.66 14.11
CA LEU A 369 19.72 -3.49 13.46
C LEU A 369 18.89 -3.01 12.25
N PHE A 370 18.73 -1.69 12.11
CA PHE A 370 17.93 -1.03 11.08
C PHE A 370 18.73 0.12 10.43
N SER A 371 18.26 0.63 9.30
CA SER A 371 18.83 1.84 8.67
C SER A 371 18.10 3.08 9.14
N ILE A 372 18.84 4.11 9.55
CA ILE A 372 18.30 5.44 9.90
C ILE A 372 17.49 5.99 8.72
N SER A 373 18.10 6.02 7.54
CA SER A 373 17.57 6.59 6.29
C SER A 373 17.19 5.52 5.23
N PRO A 374 16.39 5.88 4.19
CA PRO A 374 16.05 4.98 3.08
C PRO A 374 17.25 4.38 2.34
N LYS A 375 17.21 3.07 2.09
CA LYS A 375 18.15 2.39 1.18
C LYS A 375 17.90 2.84 -0.28
N PRO A 376 18.93 3.24 -1.05
CA PRO A 376 18.79 3.50 -2.48
C PRO A 376 18.39 2.24 -3.28
N SER A 377 17.74 2.44 -4.43
CA SER A 377 17.23 1.34 -5.28
C SER A 377 17.92 1.31 -6.64
N CYS A 378 18.65 0.22 -6.93
CA CYS A 378 19.23 -0.08 -8.25
C CYS A 378 18.19 -0.38 -9.34
N ARG A 379 16.90 -0.53 -8.99
CA ARG A 379 15.84 -0.89 -9.94
C ARG A 379 15.46 0.27 -10.86
N CYS A 380 15.24 -0.02 -12.14
CA CYS A 380 14.63 0.90 -13.12
C CYS A 380 13.40 1.62 -12.52
N ARG A 381 13.41 2.97 -12.53
CA ARG A 381 12.41 3.80 -11.84
C ARG A 381 11.22 4.13 -12.74
N PHE A 382 10.05 4.38 -12.14
CA PHE A 382 8.99 5.12 -12.82
C PHE A 382 9.37 6.61 -12.80
N VAL A 383 9.30 7.28 -13.95
CA VAL A 383 9.34 8.74 -14.03
C VAL A 383 7.93 9.32 -14.11
N ASN A 384 7.73 10.48 -13.48
CA ASN A 384 6.52 11.28 -13.64
C ASN A 384 6.63 12.07 -14.95
N ALA A 385 5.83 11.72 -15.96
CA ALA A 385 5.61 12.56 -17.11
C ALA A 385 4.44 13.51 -16.80
N SER A 386 4.78 14.61 -16.12
CA SER A 386 3.95 15.80 -16.03
C SER A 386 3.84 16.46 -17.41
N VAL A 387 2.91 17.39 -17.60
CA VAL A 387 2.76 18.07 -18.90
C VAL A 387 4.03 18.82 -19.34
N ASN A 388 4.81 19.35 -18.39
CA ASN A 388 6.11 19.96 -18.67
C ASN A 388 7.05 18.95 -19.34
N ALA A 389 7.29 17.80 -18.70
CA ALA A 389 8.13 16.74 -19.24
C ALA A 389 7.60 16.22 -20.58
N LEU A 390 6.28 16.01 -20.69
CA LEU A 390 5.64 15.53 -21.90
C LEU A 390 5.84 16.51 -23.08
N SER A 391 5.68 17.81 -22.86
CA SER A 391 5.86 18.85 -23.88
C SER A 391 7.26 18.85 -24.47
N CYS A 392 8.29 18.70 -23.62
CA CYS A 392 9.68 18.50 -24.05
C CYS A 392 9.86 17.18 -24.82
N PHE A 393 9.27 16.07 -24.34
CA PHE A 393 9.44 14.75 -24.95
C PHE A 393 8.83 14.61 -26.35
N VAL A 394 7.72 15.32 -26.62
CA VAL A 394 7.05 15.30 -27.94
C VAL A 394 7.29 16.56 -28.79
N LYS A 395 8.12 17.49 -28.31
CA LYS A 395 8.42 18.79 -28.95
C LYS A 395 7.18 19.65 -29.26
N GLU A 396 6.16 19.64 -28.38
CA GLU A 396 4.98 20.50 -28.49
C GLU A 396 5.09 21.70 -27.52
N SER A 397 4.47 22.83 -27.86
CA SER A 397 4.38 24.02 -26.99
C SER A 397 3.65 23.70 -25.67
N LEU A 398 4.18 24.15 -24.53
CA LEU A 398 3.62 23.87 -23.19
C LEU A 398 2.18 24.43 -23.02
N PRO A 399 1.13 23.58 -22.92
CA PRO A 399 -0.24 24.06 -22.77
C PRO A 399 -0.53 24.65 -21.38
N ARG A 400 -1.16 25.82 -21.35
CA ARG A 400 -1.63 26.51 -20.14
C ARG A 400 -3.08 26.13 -19.81
N GLY A 401 -3.40 25.90 -18.54
CA GLY A 401 -4.74 25.53 -18.06
C GLY A 401 -5.04 24.03 -18.16
N TYR A 402 -5.92 23.54 -17.28
CA TYR A 402 -6.22 22.11 -17.14
C TYR A 402 -6.71 21.45 -18.45
N GLU A 403 -7.60 22.11 -19.19
CA GLU A 403 -8.21 21.56 -20.41
C GLU A 403 -7.19 21.39 -21.55
N ASN A 404 -6.37 22.40 -21.83
CA ASN A 404 -5.35 22.32 -22.88
C ASN A 404 -4.28 21.25 -22.55
N GLN A 405 -3.99 21.05 -21.26
CA GLN A 405 -3.13 19.96 -20.79
C GLN A 405 -3.80 18.59 -21.00
N LEU A 406 -5.08 18.45 -20.67
CA LEU A 406 -5.87 17.23 -20.91
C LEU A 406 -5.90 16.89 -22.41
N GLN A 407 -6.14 17.88 -23.28
CA GLN A 407 -6.09 17.72 -24.73
C GLN A 407 -4.74 17.20 -25.20
N MET A 408 -3.63 17.71 -24.66
CA MET A 408 -2.29 17.22 -24.99
C MET A 408 -2.10 15.74 -24.56
N PHE A 409 -2.51 15.37 -23.35
CA PHE A 409 -2.51 13.96 -22.94
C PHE A 409 -3.41 13.10 -23.84
N HIS A 410 -4.57 13.62 -24.28
CA HIS A 410 -5.47 12.93 -25.21
C HIS A 410 -4.90 12.85 -26.65
N ARG A 411 -4.06 13.80 -27.08
CA ARG A 411 -3.30 13.69 -28.35
C ARG A 411 -2.31 12.53 -28.30
N VAL A 412 -1.57 12.38 -27.20
CA VAL A 412 -0.49 11.40 -27.05
C VAL A 412 -0.98 9.99 -26.70
N PHE A 413 -1.92 9.88 -25.77
CA PHE A 413 -2.38 8.62 -25.21
C PHE A 413 -3.77 8.21 -25.71
N ASP A 414 -4.01 6.90 -25.78
CA ASP A 414 -5.28 6.32 -26.14
C ASP A 414 -6.11 5.96 -24.90
N PHE A 415 -7.01 6.86 -24.53
CA PHE A 415 -7.92 6.70 -23.39
C PHE A 415 -9.08 5.71 -23.67
N THR A 416 -9.31 5.26 -24.90
CA THR A 416 -10.28 4.19 -25.20
C THR A 416 -9.89 2.87 -24.53
N LYS A 417 -8.59 2.63 -24.39
CA LYS A 417 -8.01 1.49 -23.67
C LYS A 417 -8.28 1.55 -22.15
N LEU A 418 -8.61 2.73 -21.64
CA LEU A 418 -9.08 2.97 -20.27
C LEU A 418 -10.62 2.99 -20.16
N ARG A 419 -11.34 2.78 -21.27
CA ARG A 419 -12.81 2.83 -21.42
C ARG A 419 -13.46 4.22 -21.33
N PHE A 420 -12.72 5.28 -21.64
CA PHE A 420 -13.31 6.57 -21.98
C PHE A 420 -13.42 6.62 -23.51
N LYS A 421 -14.61 6.81 -24.07
CA LYS A 421 -14.82 6.75 -25.54
C LYS A 421 -14.21 7.96 -26.25
N ASP A 422 -14.21 9.09 -25.56
CA ASP A 422 -13.97 10.43 -26.06
C ASP A 422 -13.30 11.28 -24.98
N ILE A 423 -13.05 12.56 -25.27
CA ILE A 423 -12.44 13.50 -24.33
C ILE A 423 -13.44 14.17 -23.38
N SER A 424 -14.75 14.26 -23.69
CA SER A 424 -15.71 14.92 -22.79
C SER A 424 -15.89 14.10 -21.50
N GLN A 425 -15.83 12.77 -21.59
CA GLN A 425 -15.76 11.85 -20.44
C GLN A 425 -14.50 11.99 -19.55
N LEU A 426 -13.62 12.96 -19.81
CA LEU A 426 -12.43 13.30 -19.03
C LEU A 426 -12.37 14.78 -18.61
N ARG A 427 -13.27 15.62 -19.13
CA ARG A 427 -13.34 17.06 -18.84
C ARG A 427 -13.76 17.33 -17.40
N ALA A 428 -13.52 18.55 -16.95
CA ALA A 428 -14.04 19.03 -15.69
C ALA A 428 -15.47 19.54 -15.88
N ASP A 429 -16.43 18.86 -15.24
CA ASP A 429 -17.81 19.32 -15.04
C ASP A 429 -18.29 18.96 -13.63
N SER A 430 -19.38 19.59 -13.19
CA SER A 430 -19.93 19.49 -11.83
C SER A 430 -20.39 18.07 -11.45
N GLU A 431 -20.86 17.30 -12.42
CA GLU A 431 -21.35 15.94 -12.21
C GLU A 431 -20.18 14.94 -12.05
N ASN A 432 -19.07 15.17 -12.75
CA ASN A 432 -18.01 14.19 -12.94
C ASN A 432 -17.42 13.66 -11.61
N THR A 433 -17.64 12.37 -11.37
CA THR A 433 -17.18 11.69 -10.14
C THR A 433 -15.69 11.32 -10.18
N VAL A 434 -15.06 11.39 -11.36
CA VAL A 434 -13.67 11.00 -11.64
C VAL A 434 -13.05 11.98 -12.63
N LEU A 435 -11.88 12.55 -12.32
CA LEU A 435 -11.11 13.40 -13.24
C LEU A 435 -9.70 12.85 -13.49
N PHE A 436 -9.13 13.11 -14.66
CA PHE A 436 -7.74 12.78 -14.95
C PHE A 436 -6.79 13.79 -14.32
N ASN A 437 -5.68 13.33 -13.71
CA ASN A 437 -4.79 14.18 -12.93
C ASN A 437 -3.76 14.94 -13.79
N ASN A 438 -3.90 15.01 -15.12
CA ASN A 438 -2.90 15.55 -16.06
C ASN A 438 -1.46 15.12 -15.72
N LEU A 439 -1.32 13.81 -15.44
CA LEU A 439 -0.08 13.18 -15.00
C LEU A 439 -0.15 11.69 -15.33
N VAL A 440 0.86 11.21 -16.06
CA VAL A 440 1.14 9.77 -16.14
C VAL A 440 2.50 9.47 -15.49
N ARG A 441 2.72 8.21 -15.12
CA ARG A 441 4.04 7.72 -14.71
C ARG A 441 4.42 6.50 -15.53
N SER A 442 5.66 6.41 -15.99
CA SER A 442 6.08 5.29 -16.82
C SER A 442 7.51 4.82 -16.52
N ASP A 443 7.75 3.54 -16.76
CA ASP A 443 9.04 2.86 -16.73
C ASP A 443 9.36 2.23 -18.10
N GLY A 444 8.89 2.85 -19.19
CA GLY A 444 9.10 2.44 -20.60
C GLY A 444 8.29 1.22 -21.04
N PHE A 445 7.74 0.44 -20.10
CA PHE A 445 6.93 -0.76 -20.37
C PHE A 445 5.49 -0.60 -19.90
N ALA A 446 5.26 0.11 -18.78
CA ALA A 446 3.93 0.35 -18.24
C ALA A 446 3.64 1.86 -18.11
N VAL A 447 2.37 2.23 -18.17
CA VAL A 447 1.88 3.59 -17.92
C VAL A 447 0.85 3.55 -16.80
N ASP A 448 1.15 4.24 -15.69
CA ASP A 448 0.20 4.59 -14.63
C ASP A 448 -0.48 5.90 -15.01
N PHE A 449 -1.74 5.86 -15.44
CA PHE A 449 -2.58 7.03 -15.58
C PHE A 449 -3.14 7.38 -14.19
N ILE A 450 -2.82 8.58 -13.69
CA ILE A 450 -3.28 9.03 -12.38
C ILE A 450 -4.63 9.73 -12.54
N PHE A 451 -5.61 9.34 -11.74
CA PHE A 451 -6.95 9.92 -11.68
C PHE A 451 -7.24 10.36 -10.25
N ASN A 452 -8.11 11.36 -10.11
CA ASN A 452 -8.73 11.73 -8.84
C ASN A 452 -10.22 11.38 -8.90
N ARG A 453 -10.87 11.25 -7.74
CA ARG A 453 -12.33 11.07 -7.63
C ARG A 453 -12.86 11.74 -6.37
N LYS A 454 -14.14 12.12 -6.37
CA LYS A 454 -14.87 12.47 -5.15
C LYS A 454 -14.57 11.37 -4.12
N LYS A 455 -14.06 11.74 -2.94
CA LYS A 455 -13.83 10.77 -1.86
C LYS A 455 -15.22 10.25 -1.50
N GLN A 456 -15.49 8.99 -1.84
CA GLN A 456 -16.62 8.28 -1.27
C GLN A 456 -16.37 8.18 0.24
N GLU A 457 -16.93 9.14 0.96
CA GLU A 457 -17.54 8.82 2.24
C GLU A 457 -18.57 7.72 1.96
N SER A 458 -18.64 6.76 2.87
CA SER A 458 -19.50 5.61 2.64
C SER A 458 -20.95 6.04 2.81
N ILE A 459 -21.78 5.77 1.80
CA ILE A 459 -23.26 5.62 1.90
C ILE A 459 -23.61 4.36 2.77
N ILE A 460 -22.67 3.98 3.63
CA ILE A 460 -22.52 2.80 4.49
C ILE A 460 -21.63 3.29 5.66
N GLY A 461 -21.87 4.52 6.15
CA GLY A 461 -21.39 4.96 7.46
C GLY A 461 -22.32 4.36 8.50
N GLY A 462 -21.79 3.92 9.65
CA GLY A 462 -22.62 3.37 10.74
C GLY A 462 -23.36 2.07 10.43
N HIS A 463 -22.94 1.29 9.42
CA HIS A 463 -23.49 -0.04 9.11
C HIS A 463 -22.39 -1.10 9.07
N ASP A 464 -21.63 -1.22 10.15
CA ASP A 464 -20.90 -2.46 10.45
C ASP A 464 -21.92 -3.49 10.93
N LEU A 465 -22.56 -4.14 9.95
CA LEU A 465 -23.49 -5.24 10.19
C LEU A 465 -22.81 -6.35 10.98
N THR A 466 -23.40 -6.76 12.10
CA THR A 466 -22.91 -7.83 12.96
C THR A 466 -23.64 -9.15 12.66
N LEU A 467 -23.69 -10.11 13.60
CA LEU A 467 -24.57 -11.28 13.46
C LEU A 467 -25.99 -10.97 13.95
N GLU A 468 -26.10 -10.16 14.99
CA GLU A 468 -27.30 -9.78 15.74
C GLU A 468 -28.33 -9.01 14.89
N ASP A 469 -27.91 -8.38 13.78
CA ASP A 469 -28.78 -7.74 12.77
C ASP A 469 -29.71 -8.72 11.98
N PHE A 470 -29.77 -10.01 12.34
CA PHE A 470 -30.42 -11.10 11.58
C PHE A 470 -31.10 -12.10 12.51
N THR A 471 -32.01 -12.90 11.95
CA THR A 471 -32.52 -14.12 12.59
C THR A 471 -31.95 -15.37 11.93
N TYR A 472 -32.07 -16.54 12.58
CA TYR A 472 -31.66 -17.82 11.99
C TYR A 472 -32.43 -18.11 10.69
N GLU A 473 -33.73 -17.79 10.66
CA GLU A 473 -34.65 -18.02 9.55
C GLU A 473 -34.33 -17.10 8.35
N GLU A 474 -33.90 -15.85 8.59
CA GLU A 474 -33.40 -14.97 7.51
C GLU A 474 -32.13 -15.59 6.90
N VAL A 475 -31.18 -16.01 7.74
CA VAL A 475 -29.90 -16.61 7.30
C VAL A 475 -30.14 -17.92 6.55
N GLU A 476 -31.05 -18.77 7.03
CA GLU A 476 -31.40 -20.02 6.37
C GLU A 476 -32.18 -19.81 5.08
N GLY A 477 -33.26 -19.03 5.09
CA GLY A 477 -34.09 -18.81 3.91
C GLY A 477 -33.36 -18.08 2.78
N VAL A 478 -32.71 -16.97 3.10
CA VAL A 478 -32.21 -15.99 2.11
C VAL A 478 -30.71 -16.14 1.83
N TYR A 479 -29.91 -16.60 2.80
CA TYR A 479 -28.45 -16.58 2.69
C TYR A 479 -27.82 -17.96 2.63
N ARG A 480 -26.55 -17.97 2.23
CA ARG A 480 -25.67 -19.12 2.38
C ARG A 480 -24.42 -18.64 3.11
N PRO A 481 -24.31 -18.91 4.42
CA PRO A 481 -23.17 -18.45 5.20
C PRO A 481 -21.87 -19.08 4.71
N VAL A 482 -20.80 -18.34 4.91
CA VAL A 482 -19.42 -18.64 4.56
C VAL A 482 -18.57 -18.18 5.75
N PHE A 483 -18.49 -19.03 6.78
CA PHE A 483 -17.67 -18.79 7.96
C PHE A 483 -16.19 -18.90 7.58
N ILE A 484 -15.36 -17.95 8.03
CA ILE A 484 -13.93 -17.89 7.68
C ILE A 484 -13.08 -17.88 8.95
N GLY A 485 -12.36 -18.97 9.19
CA GLY A 485 -11.41 -19.10 10.29
C GLY A 485 -9.94 -18.92 9.84
N PRO A 486 -9.09 -18.32 10.71
CA PRO A 486 -7.65 -18.19 10.47
C PRO A 486 -6.92 -19.53 10.64
N GLY A 487 -5.97 -19.80 9.74
CA GLY A 487 -5.00 -20.88 9.90
C GLY A 487 -3.58 -20.38 9.66
N GLN A 488 -2.59 -20.80 10.47
CA GLN A 488 -1.22 -20.26 10.40
C GLN A 488 -0.58 -20.34 9.01
N LYS A 489 -0.86 -21.42 8.25
CA LYS A 489 -0.35 -21.66 6.89
C LYS A 489 -1.42 -21.42 5.77
N ALA A 490 -2.59 -20.90 6.13
CA ALA A 490 -3.71 -20.66 5.22
C ALA A 490 -4.13 -19.19 5.18
N VAL A 491 -4.44 -18.64 4.01
CA VAL A 491 -5.08 -17.31 3.92
C VAL A 491 -6.47 -17.35 4.52
N PHE A 492 -7.19 -18.45 4.28
CA PHE A 492 -8.42 -18.81 4.95
C PHE A 492 -8.62 -20.33 4.94
N THR A 493 -9.22 -20.85 6.00
CA THR A 493 -10.09 -22.03 5.95
C THR A 493 -11.53 -21.51 6.09
N ALA A 494 -12.49 -22.11 5.39
CA ALA A 494 -13.87 -21.63 5.39
C ALA A 494 -14.87 -22.79 5.32
N ALA A 495 -15.95 -22.71 6.10
CA ALA A 495 -17.12 -23.60 6.00
C ALA A 495 -18.21 -22.91 5.17
N VAL A 496 -19.05 -23.67 4.47
CA VAL A 496 -20.11 -23.13 3.61
C VAL A 496 -21.35 -24.00 3.67
N GLY A 497 -22.46 -23.43 4.17
CA GLY A 497 -23.73 -24.11 4.42
C GLY A 497 -24.20 -23.94 5.87
N LEU A 498 -25.41 -24.44 6.15
CA LEU A 498 -25.96 -24.73 7.49
C LEU A 498 -26.16 -26.26 7.58
N GLY A 499 -26.28 -26.82 8.78
CA GLY A 499 -26.40 -28.28 9.01
C GLY A 499 -25.17 -29.10 8.58
N ASP A 500 -25.08 -30.37 8.96
CA ASP A 500 -23.81 -31.14 8.92
C ASP A 500 -23.08 -31.25 7.57
N ASP A 501 -23.80 -31.15 6.43
CA ASP A 501 -23.28 -31.31 5.05
C ASP A 501 -22.40 -30.10 4.57
N HIS A 502 -21.72 -29.42 5.50
CA HIS A 502 -20.85 -28.26 5.31
C HIS A 502 -19.74 -28.48 4.27
N GLN A 503 -19.62 -27.57 3.29
CA GLN A 503 -18.51 -27.60 2.32
C GLN A 503 -17.29 -26.81 2.80
N VAL A 504 -16.20 -27.52 3.12
CA VAL A 504 -14.91 -26.88 3.45
C VAL A 504 -14.21 -26.33 2.19
N ARG A 505 -13.92 -25.02 2.20
CA ARG A 505 -13.13 -24.30 1.19
C ARG A 505 -11.87 -23.73 1.85
N ARG A 506 -10.78 -23.61 1.11
CA ARG A 506 -9.47 -23.17 1.66
C ARG A 506 -8.65 -22.45 0.59
N CYS A 507 -7.80 -21.51 1.01
CA CYS A 507 -6.68 -21.02 0.20
C CYS A 507 -5.41 -21.07 1.06
N SER A 508 -4.37 -21.79 0.65
CA SER A 508 -3.12 -21.79 1.42
C SER A 508 -2.29 -20.52 1.15
N THR A 509 -1.45 -20.10 2.09
CA THR A 509 -0.56 -18.93 1.88
C THR A 509 0.36 -19.16 0.68
N LYS A 510 0.90 -20.38 0.53
CA LYS A 510 1.69 -20.81 -0.64
C LYS A 510 0.88 -20.73 -1.94
N GLU A 511 -0.33 -21.26 -1.95
CA GLU A 511 -1.23 -21.23 -3.11
C GLU A 511 -1.57 -19.79 -3.55
N TYR A 512 -1.74 -18.84 -2.61
CA TYR A 512 -1.88 -17.44 -2.96
C TYR A 512 -0.63 -16.92 -3.70
N TYR A 513 0.58 -17.14 -3.18
CA TYR A 513 1.80 -16.69 -3.85
C TYR A 513 2.05 -17.38 -5.20
N ASP A 514 1.65 -18.65 -5.35
CA ASP A 514 1.65 -19.36 -6.63
C ASP A 514 0.63 -18.75 -7.63
N LEU A 515 -0.56 -18.35 -7.16
CA LEU A 515 -1.58 -17.65 -7.96
C LEU A 515 -1.14 -16.23 -8.37
N THR A 516 -0.36 -15.53 -7.55
CA THR A 516 0.23 -14.22 -7.91
C THR A 516 1.40 -14.33 -8.89
N GLY A 517 1.88 -15.54 -9.18
CA GLY A 517 3.14 -15.78 -9.90
C GLY A 517 4.42 -15.49 -9.10
N SER A 518 4.33 -14.93 -7.89
CA SER A 518 5.48 -14.48 -7.10
C SER A 518 6.46 -15.61 -6.80
N THR A 519 6.00 -16.81 -6.46
CA THR A 519 6.88 -17.97 -6.21
C THR A 519 7.75 -18.31 -7.43
N LYS A 520 7.14 -18.35 -8.62
CA LYS A 520 7.82 -18.66 -9.88
C LYS A 520 8.79 -17.56 -10.29
N TYR A 521 8.40 -16.30 -10.07
CA TYR A 521 9.28 -15.17 -10.29
C TYR A 521 10.50 -15.20 -9.37
N SER A 522 10.33 -15.46 -8.07
CA SER A 522 11.45 -15.53 -7.12
C SER A 522 12.43 -16.65 -7.48
N ILE A 523 11.95 -17.84 -7.87
CA ILE A 523 12.80 -18.94 -8.34
C ILE A 523 13.55 -18.54 -9.63
N LYS A 524 12.83 -18.00 -10.63
CA LYS A 524 13.43 -17.49 -11.88
C LYS A 524 14.50 -16.42 -11.60
N LEU A 525 14.22 -15.48 -10.71
CA LEU A 525 15.11 -14.38 -10.36
C LEU A 525 16.35 -14.90 -9.62
N GLN A 526 16.20 -15.83 -8.67
CA GLN A 526 17.35 -16.39 -7.95
C GLN A 526 18.26 -17.20 -8.88
N ARG A 527 17.68 -17.99 -9.80
CA ARG A 527 18.45 -18.67 -10.85
C ARG A 527 19.23 -17.67 -11.70
N LEU A 528 18.57 -16.61 -12.17
CA LEU A 528 19.18 -15.50 -12.91
C LEU A 528 20.27 -14.74 -12.13
N LYS A 529 20.22 -14.71 -10.80
CA LYS A 529 21.30 -14.11 -9.97
C LYS A 529 22.54 -14.98 -9.94
N VAL A 530 22.37 -16.30 -9.83
CA VAL A 530 23.48 -17.27 -9.91
C VAL A 530 24.08 -17.25 -11.32
N GLU A 531 23.25 -17.35 -12.36
CA GLU A 531 23.63 -17.27 -13.78
C GLU A 531 24.37 -15.96 -14.19
N ARG A 532 24.35 -14.92 -13.36
CA ARG A 532 24.98 -13.61 -13.65
C ARG A 532 25.86 -13.07 -12.52
N GLY A 533 26.34 -13.92 -11.61
CA GLY A 533 27.27 -13.51 -10.55
C GLY A 533 26.72 -12.47 -9.54
N ILE A 534 25.39 -12.28 -9.48
CA ILE A 534 24.75 -11.30 -8.60
C ILE A 534 24.66 -11.81 -7.15
N THR A 535 24.64 -13.13 -6.95
CA THR A 535 24.49 -13.73 -5.61
C THR A 535 25.68 -13.43 -4.68
N PRO A 536 26.96 -13.50 -5.11
CA PRO A 536 28.07 -12.95 -4.34
C PRO A 536 27.91 -11.45 -4.09
N ILE A 537 27.70 -10.65 -5.15
CA ILE A 537 27.59 -9.18 -5.06
C ILE A 537 26.52 -8.72 -4.05
N GLU A 538 25.44 -9.47 -3.85
CA GLU A 538 24.43 -9.19 -2.82
C GLU A 538 24.71 -9.79 -1.43
N THR A 539 25.50 -10.86 -1.34
CA THR A 539 25.95 -11.46 -0.07
C THR A 539 27.03 -10.60 0.59
N ASP A 540 28.02 -10.20 -0.20
CA ASP A 540 29.24 -9.50 0.26
C ASP A 540 28.99 -7.98 0.46
N MET A 541 27.76 -7.53 0.21
CA MET A 541 27.34 -6.13 0.32
C MET A 541 27.38 -5.64 1.78
N PRO A 542 28.24 -4.66 2.11
CA PRO A 542 28.35 -4.17 3.49
C PRO A 542 27.04 -3.56 4.00
N THR A 543 26.82 -3.58 5.32
CA THR A 543 25.53 -3.22 5.89
C THR A 543 25.23 -1.71 5.83
N THR A 544 23.99 -1.36 5.53
CA THR A 544 23.46 0.02 5.72
C THR A 544 22.79 0.22 7.07
N LYS A 545 22.82 -0.80 7.94
CA LYS A 545 22.09 -0.82 9.21
C LYS A 545 23.02 -0.38 10.34
N THR A 546 23.55 0.83 10.23
CA THR A 546 24.61 1.32 11.10
C THR A 546 24.45 2.80 11.42
N CYS A 547 24.93 3.22 12.59
CA CYS A 547 25.14 4.61 12.98
C CYS A 547 26.60 5.07 12.74
N GLN A 548 27.50 4.17 12.33
CA GLN A 548 28.90 4.49 12.07
C GLN A 548 29.10 4.99 10.64
N ALA A 549 29.65 6.20 10.51
CA ALA A 549 29.92 6.82 9.22
C ALA A 549 30.93 6.02 8.38
N THR A 550 31.96 5.44 9.02
CA THR A 550 32.99 4.58 8.39
C THR A 550 32.38 3.33 7.74
N VAL A 551 31.57 2.56 8.48
CA VAL A 551 30.87 1.37 7.98
C VAL A 551 29.94 1.74 6.81
N TYR A 552 29.27 2.88 6.88
CA TYR A 552 28.43 3.37 5.78
C TYR A 552 29.25 3.81 4.55
N LEU A 553 30.45 4.35 4.73
CA LEU A 553 31.38 4.64 3.64
C LEU A 553 31.85 3.36 2.93
N THR A 554 32.14 2.28 3.66
CA THR A 554 32.48 0.97 3.08
C THR A 554 31.34 0.43 2.21
N HIS A 555 30.10 0.47 2.71
CA HIS A 555 28.91 0.15 1.90
C HIS A 555 28.83 1.04 0.65
N THR A 556 29.10 2.32 0.79
CA THR A 556 28.95 3.29 -0.30
C THR A 556 30.01 3.12 -1.39
N THR A 557 31.27 2.88 -1.04
CA THR A 557 32.34 2.53 -1.99
C THR A 557 31.96 1.27 -2.77
N TYR A 558 31.54 0.21 -2.07
CA TYR A 558 31.10 -1.05 -2.67
C TYR A 558 29.92 -0.86 -3.63
N MET A 559 28.89 -0.14 -3.22
CA MET A 559 27.72 0.14 -4.05
C MET A 559 28.03 1.01 -5.28
N LEU A 560 29.02 1.91 -5.19
CA LEU A 560 29.49 2.68 -6.34
C LEU A 560 30.31 1.83 -7.31
N LEU A 561 31.12 0.88 -6.82
CA LEU A 561 31.88 -0.07 -7.65
C LEU A 561 30.92 -0.95 -8.48
N HIS A 562 30.07 -1.73 -7.81
CA HIS A 562 29.17 -2.70 -8.45
C HIS A 562 27.91 -2.06 -9.06
N ARG A 563 27.80 -0.72 -9.08
CA ARG A 563 26.60 0.02 -9.53
C ARG A 563 26.11 -0.44 -10.91
N HIS A 564 27.03 -0.66 -11.85
CA HIS A 564 26.73 -0.97 -13.24
C HIS A 564 26.07 -2.37 -13.38
N ILE A 565 26.74 -3.42 -12.88
CA ILE A 565 26.23 -4.80 -12.84
C ILE A 565 24.84 -4.86 -12.20
N LEU A 566 24.66 -4.19 -11.05
CA LEU A 566 23.39 -4.14 -10.33
C LEU A 566 22.31 -3.35 -11.08
N PHE A 567 22.69 -2.29 -11.81
CA PHE A 567 21.79 -1.49 -12.61
C PHE A 567 21.32 -2.24 -13.86
N ASP A 568 22.18 -2.99 -14.54
CA ASP A 568 21.79 -3.77 -15.70
C ASP A 568 20.91 -4.95 -15.30
N PHE A 569 21.29 -5.65 -14.23
CA PHE A 569 20.50 -6.78 -13.72
C PHE A 569 19.10 -6.39 -13.26
N TYR A 570 18.96 -5.24 -12.57
CA TYR A 570 17.68 -4.69 -12.09
C TYR A 570 17.06 -3.64 -13.03
N GLY A 571 17.59 -3.51 -14.24
CA GLY A 571 17.18 -2.53 -15.26
C GLY A 571 15.90 -2.90 -16.00
N PHE A 572 15.74 -2.32 -17.20
CA PHE A 572 14.52 -2.42 -18.01
C PHE A 572 14.06 -3.86 -18.28
N GLN A 573 15.01 -4.79 -18.46
CA GLN A 573 14.76 -6.22 -18.72
C GLN A 573 13.84 -6.89 -17.68
N ARG A 574 13.80 -6.39 -16.43
CA ARG A 574 12.96 -6.95 -15.34
C ARG A 574 11.58 -6.29 -15.24
N VAL A 575 11.37 -5.14 -15.88
CA VAL A 575 10.13 -4.36 -15.75
C VAL A 575 8.90 -5.15 -16.20
N LYS A 576 9.03 -5.88 -17.31
CA LYS A 576 8.00 -6.77 -17.87
C LYS A 576 7.49 -7.79 -16.84
N ASP A 577 8.39 -8.40 -16.07
CA ASP A 577 8.02 -9.32 -14.99
C ASP A 577 7.30 -8.57 -13.84
N ARG A 578 7.76 -7.36 -13.46
CA ARG A 578 7.08 -6.52 -12.43
C ARG A 578 5.63 -6.22 -12.81
N PHE A 579 5.38 -5.89 -14.07
CA PHE A 579 4.05 -5.59 -14.59
C PHE A 579 3.13 -6.82 -14.53
N PHE A 580 3.61 -7.99 -14.95
CA PHE A 580 2.80 -9.21 -14.86
C PHE A 580 2.53 -9.62 -13.41
N LEU A 581 3.50 -9.49 -12.49
CA LEU A 581 3.26 -9.67 -11.05
C LEU A 581 2.20 -8.73 -10.50
N TYR A 582 2.20 -7.46 -10.91
CA TYR A 582 1.14 -6.50 -10.52
C TYR A 582 -0.23 -6.98 -11.02
N GLN A 583 -0.35 -7.38 -12.29
CA GLN A 583 -1.60 -7.89 -12.83
C GLN A 583 -2.06 -9.19 -12.13
N ASP A 584 -1.14 -10.13 -11.92
CA ASP A 584 -1.44 -11.46 -11.37
C ASP A 584 -1.75 -11.38 -9.87
N ARG A 585 -1.22 -10.39 -9.14
CA ARG A 585 -1.69 -10.04 -7.79
C ARG A 585 -3.16 -9.61 -7.78
N GLN A 586 -3.59 -8.75 -8.71
CA GLN A 586 -5.01 -8.37 -8.82
C GLN A 586 -5.89 -9.58 -9.17
N LYS A 587 -5.45 -10.44 -10.11
CA LYS A 587 -6.16 -11.67 -10.49
C LYS A 587 -6.23 -12.69 -9.35
N ALA A 588 -5.17 -12.82 -8.54
CA ALA A 588 -5.11 -13.71 -7.38
C ALA A 588 -6.10 -13.29 -6.30
N SER A 589 -6.12 -12.01 -5.91
CA SER A 589 -7.10 -11.49 -4.94
C SER A 589 -8.56 -11.73 -5.41
N GLN A 590 -8.86 -11.46 -6.69
CA GLN A 590 -10.19 -11.76 -7.26
C GLN A 590 -10.48 -13.28 -7.29
N THR A 591 -9.46 -14.12 -7.47
CA THR A 591 -9.60 -15.57 -7.46
C THR A 591 -9.88 -16.11 -6.06
N MET A 592 -9.26 -15.56 -5.01
CA MET A 592 -9.57 -15.93 -3.61
C MET A 592 -11.04 -15.67 -3.27
N VAL A 593 -11.57 -14.48 -3.61
CA VAL A 593 -13.00 -14.20 -3.38
C VAL A 593 -13.91 -15.11 -4.21
N ASN A 594 -13.50 -15.47 -5.44
CA ASN A 594 -14.26 -16.45 -6.23
C ASN A 594 -14.23 -17.87 -5.63
N MET A 595 -13.17 -18.28 -4.93
CA MET A 595 -13.20 -19.55 -4.18
C MET A 595 -14.26 -19.53 -3.09
N LEU A 596 -14.36 -18.44 -2.32
CA LEU A 596 -15.39 -18.27 -1.29
C LEU A 596 -16.80 -18.23 -1.89
N VAL A 597 -17.04 -17.38 -2.88
CA VAL A 597 -18.38 -17.10 -3.44
C VAL A 597 -18.93 -18.22 -4.34
N ASN A 598 -18.10 -18.79 -5.22
CA ASN A 598 -18.53 -19.73 -6.27
C ASN A 598 -17.58 -20.92 -6.47
N GLY A 599 -16.71 -21.21 -5.51
CA GLY A 599 -15.71 -22.29 -5.57
C GLY A 599 -14.59 -22.09 -6.60
N SER A 600 -14.78 -21.24 -7.62
CA SER A 600 -13.97 -21.17 -8.84
C SER A 600 -13.76 -22.55 -9.50
N SER A 601 -12.87 -22.65 -10.49
CA SER A 601 -12.45 -23.97 -11.01
C SER A 601 -11.66 -24.84 -10.01
N LYS A 602 -11.36 -24.33 -8.81
CA LYS A 602 -10.79 -25.13 -7.72
C LYS A 602 -11.81 -26.14 -7.22
N TYR A 603 -13.03 -25.73 -6.90
CA TYR A 603 -14.08 -26.64 -6.41
C TYR A 603 -15.09 -27.04 -7.50
N ASP A 604 -15.45 -26.14 -8.43
CA ASP A 604 -16.39 -26.44 -9.52
C ASP A 604 -15.72 -27.25 -10.66
N ARG A 605 -16.12 -28.54 -10.78
CA ARG A 605 -15.68 -29.46 -11.84
C ARG A 605 -16.20 -29.06 -13.24
N LYS A 606 -17.40 -28.47 -13.37
CA LYS A 606 -17.95 -27.96 -14.64
C LYS A 606 -17.11 -26.76 -15.13
N GLN A 607 -16.79 -25.79 -14.27
CA GLN A 607 -15.83 -24.71 -14.57
C GLN A 607 -14.44 -25.24 -14.90
N ARG A 608 -13.91 -26.20 -14.13
CA ARG A 608 -12.59 -26.81 -14.38
C ARG A 608 -12.51 -27.46 -15.76
N ASN A 609 -13.54 -28.22 -16.14
CA ASN A 609 -13.64 -28.85 -17.46
C ASN A 609 -13.82 -27.81 -18.58
N ARG A 610 -14.66 -26.77 -18.40
CA ARG A 610 -14.79 -25.65 -19.34
C ARG A 610 -13.44 -24.93 -19.56
N ARG A 611 -12.66 -24.70 -18.49
CA ARG A 611 -11.30 -24.14 -18.58
C ARG A 611 -10.32 -25.09 -19.27
N ARG A 612 -10.37 -26.42 -19.01
CA ARG A 612 -9.53 -27.42 -19.71
C ARG A 612 -9.86 -27.49 -21.21
N LYS A 613 -11.15 -27.51 -21.61
CA LYS A 613 -11.59 -27.45 -23.02
C LYS A 613 -11.12 -26.15 -23.69
N LYS A 614 -11.28 -24.97 -23.05
CA LYS A 614 -10.76 -23.69 -23.60
C LYS A 614 -9.22 -23.65 -23.70
N ARG A 615 -8.49 -24.27 -22.76
CA ARG A 615 -7.02 -24.45 -22.88
C ARG A 615 -6.63 -25.38 -24.02
N LYS A 616 -7.25 -26.56 -24.18
CA LYS A 616 -6.98 -27.48 -25.31
C LYS A 616 -7.24 -26.77 -26.65
N ARG A 617 -8.36 -26.04 -26.78
CA ARG A 617 -8.65 -25.22 -27.99
C ARG A 617 -7.58 -24.13 -28.25
N LYS A 618 -7.11 -23.40 -27.23
CA LYS A 618 -6.01 -22.42 -27.40
C LYS A 618 -4.64 -23.05 -27.66
N PHE A 619 -4.40 -24.28 -27.23
CA PHE A 619 -3.17 -25.02 -27.50
C PHE A 619 -3.15 -25.57 -28.94
N MET A 620 -4.26 -26.19 -29.39
CA MET A 620 -4.43 -26.62 -30.78
C MET A 620 -4.28 -25.43 -31.76
N ARG A 621 -4.93 -24.28 -31.48
CA ARG A 621 -4.76 -23.02 -32.25
C ARG A 621 -3.34 -22.41 -32.19
N ARG A 622 -2.40 -23.01 -31.44
CA ARG A 622 -0.97 -22.65 -31.42
C ARG A 622 -0.07 -23.75 -31.99
N GLN A 623 -0.61 -24.91 -32.37
CA GLN A 623 0.14 -26.04 -32.91
C GLN A 623 -0.03 -26.27 -34.42
N ASN A 624 -0.71 -25.38 -35.15
CA ASN A 624 -0.62 -25.32 -36.62
C ASN A 624 0.77 -24.84 -37.14
N LYS A 625 1.83 -24.98 -36.33
CA LYS A 625 3.26 -24.83 -36.69
C LYS A 625 4.19 -25.80 -35.93
N ASN A 626 3.71 -26.96 -35.45
CA ASN A 626 4.45 -28.25 -35.40
C ASN A 626 3.67 -29.37 -34.72
N LYS A 627 3.95 -30.63 -35.13
CA LYS A 627 3.28 -31.87 -34.68
C LYS A 627 3.49 -32.17 -33.18
N LYS A 628 2.75 -33.17 -32.67
CA LYS A 628 2.66 -33.53 -31.25
C LYS A 628 3.52 -34.74 -30.92
N ILE A 629 3.92 -34.85 -29.65
CA ILE A 629 4.07 -36.14 -28.95
C ILE A 629 3.07 -36.13 -27.77
N HIS A 630 2.51 -37.30 -27.43
CA HIS A 630 1.44 -37.43 -26.45
C HIS A 630 1.89 -38.37 -25.31
N ILE A 631 2.03 -37.84 -24.09
CA ILE A 631 2.40 -38.64 -22.90
C ILE A 631 1.17 -38.83 -22.01
N THR A 632 0.98 -40.06 -21.51
CA THR A 632 -0.21 -40.49 -20.76
C THR A 632 0.19 -40.90 -19.34
N THR A 633 0.07 -39.99 -18.37
CA THR A 633 0.41 -40.28 -16.97
C THR A 633 -0.78 -40.86 -16.19
N ILE A 634 -0.63 -42.07 -15.66
CA ILE A 634 -1.62 -42.73 -14.79
C ILE A 634 -1.80 -41.92 -13.49
N ALA A 635 -3.05 -41.75 -13.04
CA ALA A 635 -3.39 -40.90 -11.90
C ALA A 635 -3.60 -41.71 -10.61
N LYS A 636 -2.60 -41.74 -9.72
CA LYS A 636 -2.74 -42.32 -8.37
C LYS A 636 -3.92 -41.67 -7.62
N ARG A 637 -4.79 -42.48 -7.01
CA ARG A 637 -5.96 -42.03 -6.25
C ARG A 637 -5.50 -41.16 -5.07
N LYS A 638 -6.14 -40.01 -4.87
CA LYS A 638 -6.04 -39.18 -3.65
C LYS A 638 -7.44 -38.86 -3.13
N TRP A 639 -7.52 -38.61 -1.83
CA TRP A 639 -8.74 -38.30 -1.08
C TRP A 639 -9.65 -37.27 -1.79
N LYS A 640 -10.95 -37.53 -1.79
CA LYS A 640 -11.97 -36.71 -2.47
C LYS A 640 -12.76 -35.91 -1.42
N PRO A 641 -12.76 -34.55 -1.45
CA PRO A 641 -13.76 -33.78 -0.71
C PRO A 641 -15.17 -34.00 -1.31
N SER A 642 -16.18 -33.61 -0.55
CA SER A 642 -17.61 -33.74 -0.91
C SER A 642 -17.97 -33.08 -2.25
N LYS A 643 -19.09 -33.52 -2.85
CA LYS A 643 -19.59 -33.00 -4.13
C LYS A 643 -19.91 -31.50 -3.97
N PHE A 644 -19.14 -30.63 -4.63
CA PHE A 644 -19.39 -29.18 -4.66
C PHE A 644 -20.82 -28.87 -5.14
N ARG A 645 -21.69 -28.45 -4.21
CA ARG A 645 -22.99 -27.85 -4.51
C ARG A 645 -22.84 -26.33 -4.47
N GLN A 646 -23.24 -25.64 -5.54
CA GLN A 646 -23.42 -24.18 -5.49
C GLN A 646 -24.90 -23.87 -5.59
N ASP A 647 -25.49 -23.53 -4.45
CA ASP A 647 -26.73 -22.77 -4.44
C ASP A 647 -26.53 -21.41 -5.14
N LYS A 648 -27.51 -21.02 -5.94
CA LYS A 648 -27.60 -19.76 -6.68
C LYS A 648 -28.76 -18.88 -6.22
N THR A 649 -29.82 -19.42 -5.61
CA THR A 649 -30.97 -18.63 -5.16
C THR A 649 -30.56 -17.81 -3.95
N LYS A 650 -29.94 -18.45 -2.95
CA LYS A 650 -29.44 -17.80 -1.73
C LYS A 650 -28.24 -16.86 -1.98
N VAL A 651 -28.09 -15.86 -1.13
CA VAL A 651 -27.03 -14.82 -1.22
C VAL A 651 -25.85 -15.19 -0.33
N PRO A 652 -24.57 -15.06 -0.77
CA PRO A 652 -23.46 -15.37 0.13
C PRO A 652 -23.39 -14.34 1.27
N LEU A 653 -23.39 -14.83 2.51
CA LEU A 653 -23.09 -14.06 3.72
C LEU A 653 -21.71 -14.52 4.20
N ILE A 654 -20.74 -13.61 4.27
CA ILE A 654 -19.36 -13.96 4.63
C ILE A 654 -19.11 -13.50 6.07
N VAL A 655 -18.84 -14.46 6.96
CA VAL A 655 -18.59 -14.22 8.38
C VAL A 655 -17.08 -14.30 8.62
N PHE A 656 -16.49 -13.22 9.14
CA PHE A 656 -15.04 -13.00 9.16
C PHE A 656 -14.57 -12.70 10.60
N GLY A 657 -14.03 -13.71 11.29
CA GLY A 657 -13.71 -13.59 12.71
C GLY A 657 -12.54 -12.67 13.03
N ALA A 658 -12.60 -11.97 14.17
CA ALA A 658 -11.69 -10.87 14.53
C ALA A 658 -10.21 -11.27 14.54
N ARG A 659 -9.89 -12.49 15.02
CA ARG A 659 -8.53 -13.05 15.06
C ARG A 659 -7.86 -13.18 13.67
N MET A 660 -8.62 -13.05 12.58
CA MET A 660 -8.07 -12.88 11.23
C MET A 660 -7.16 -11.66 11.10
N PHE A 661 -7.43 -10.56 11.84
CA PHE A 661 -6.65 -9.32 11.77
C PHE A 661 -5.31 -9.44 12.51
N ASP A 662 -5.29 -10.00 13.72
CA ASP A 662 -4.08 -10.11 14.56
C ASP A 662 -3.09 -11.19 14.12
N LYS A 663 -3.52 -12.11 13.27
CA LYS A 663 -2.71 -13.22 12.74
C LYS A 663 -1.35 -12.78 12.17
N ASP A 664 -1.25 -11.57 11.62
CA ASP A 664 -0.02 -11.04 11.01
C ASP A 664 1.02 -10.53 12.03
N LEU A 665 0.71 -10.52 13.33
CA LEU A 665 1.66 -10.21 14.42
C LEU A 665 2.72 -11.31 14.60
N VAL A 666 2.35 -12.59 14.49
CA VAL A 666 3.23 -13.75 14.76
C VAL A 666 3.98 -14.18 13.49
N LYS A 667 5.18 -13.61 13.29
CA LYS A 667 6.03 -13.82 12.10
C LYS A 667 6.84 -15.13 12.14
N LEU A 668 6.20 -16.24 11.77
CA LEU A 668 6.87 -17.54 11.60
C LEU A 668 7.90 -17.53 10.46
N LYS A 669 9.11 -18.09 10.70
CA LYS A 669 10.21 -18.21 9.73
C LYS A 669 9.72 -18.89 8.45
N GLY A 670 9.87 -18.23 7.30
CA GLY A 670 9.44 -18.71 5.98
C GLY A 670 7.99 -18.38 5.56
N ASN A 671 7.13 -17.91 6.46
CA ASN A 671 5.79 -17.43 6.10
C ASN A 671 5.81 -15.93 5.75
N GLN A 672 4.98 -15.52 4.78
CA GLN A 672 4.77 -14.11 4.42
C GLN A 672 3.41 -13.63 4.94
N CYS A 673 3.45 -12.64 5.84
CA CYS A 673 2.31 -11.97 6.45
C CYS A 673 1.65 -10.93 5.51
N GLY A 674 0.49 -10.41 5.90
CA GLY A 674 -0.24 -9.32 5.24
C GLY A 674 -1.32 -9.78 4.27
N VAL A 675 -1.47 -11.09 4.06
CA VAL A 675 -2.41 -11.64 3.06
C VAL A 675 -3.86 -11.55 3.55
N THR A 676 -4.11 -11.60 4.86
CA THR A 676 -5.46 -11.44 5.41
C THR A 676 -6.02 -10.05 5.11
N GLY A 677 -5.23 -9.01 5.33
CA GLY A 677 -5.56 -7.64 4.93
C GLY A 677 -5.70 -7.44 3.41
N ILE A 678 -5.18 -8.34 2.57
CA ILE A 678 -5.45 -8.35 1.12
C ILE A 678 -6.80 -9.01 0.82
N LEU A 679 -7.17 -10.08 1.53
CA LEU A 679 -8.47 -10.73 1.42
C LEU A 679 -9.60 -9.77 1.84
N TRP A 680 -9.51 -9.17 3.03
CA TRP A 680 -10.51 -8.22 3.56
C TRP A 680 -10.81 -7.07 2.58
N ARG A 681 -9.77 -6.41 2.06
CA ARG A 681 -9.91 -5.34 1.05
C ARG A 681 -10.47 -5.83 -0.29
N ALA A 682 -10.29 -7.11 -0.64
CA ALA A 682 -10.90 -7.69 -1.84
C ALA A 682 -12.37 -8.06 -1.62
N LEU A 683 -12.76 -8.41 -0.39
CA LEU A 683 -14.13 -8.68 0.03
C LEU A 683 -14.97 -7.40 0.07
N LYS A 684 -14.61 -6.42 0.92
CA LYS A 684 -15.33 -5.12 1.03
C LYS A 684 -15.35 -4.30 -0.27
N LYS A 685 -14.47 -4.59 -1.24
CA LYS A 685 -14.52 -4.00 -2.60
C LYS A 685 -15.62 -4.61 -3.50
N ARG A 686 -16.08 -5.83 -3.23
CA ARG A 686 -17.12 -6.55 -4.00
C ARG A 686 -18.47 -6.64 -3.30
N GLU A 687 -18.49 -6.45 -1.98
CA GLU A 687 -19.70 -6.39 -1.15
C GLU A 687 -20.79 -5.48 -1.75
N LYS A 688 -20.41 -4.36 -2.38
CA LYS A 688 -21.29 -3.40 -3.08
C LYS A 688 -22.09 -3.97 -4.28
N GLY A 689 -22.21 -5.29 -4.44
CA GLY A 689 -23.05 -5.93 -5.46
C GLY A 689 -22.94 -7.46 -5.65
N ASP A 690 -22.14 -8.19 -4.87
CA ASP A 690 -21.98 -9.66 -5.01
C ASP A 690 -22.37 -10.50 -3.77
N PHE A 691 -22.27 -9.96 -2.54
CA PHE A 691 -22.43 -10.67 -1.24
C PHE A 691 -22.39 -9.67 -0.07
N LEU A 692 -22.67 -10.11 1.17
CA LEU A 692 -22.47 -9.35 2.41
C LEU A 692 -21.25 -9.85 3.19
N VAL A 693 -20.61 -8.99 4.02
CA VAL A 693 -19.46 -9.34 4.86
C VAL A 693 -19.61 -8.77 6.28
N VAL A 694 -19.75 -9.64 7.26
CA VAL A 694 -19.89 -9.31 8.69
C VAL A 694 -18.65 -9.78 9.46
N THR A 695 -18.40 -9.18 10.64
CA THR A 695 -17.33 -9.58 11.57
C THR A 695 -17.89 -10.13 12.86
N ILE A 696 -17.17 -11.05 13.49
CA ILE A 696 -17.52 -11.67 14.79
C ILE A 696 -16.29 -11.68 15.69
N ASP A 697 -16.44 -11.73 17.01
CA ASP A 697 -15.33 -12.12 17.87
C ASP A 697 -15.13 -13.65 17.81
N GLU A 698 -13.88 -14.10 17.97
CA GLU A 698 -13.50 -15.51 18.02
C GLU A 698 -13.06 -15.92 19.44
N PHE A 699 -13.79 -15.50 20.48
CA PHE A 699 -13.49 -15.94 21.84
C PHE A 699 -13.66 -17.46 21.97
N MET A 700 -12.68 -18.13 22.59
CA MET A 700 -12.59 -19.60 22.77
C MET A 700 -12.88 -20.56 21.57
N THR A 701 -13.12 -20.08 20.34
CA THR A 701 -13.55 -20.91 19.18
C THR A 701 -12.64 -22.11 18.86
N SER A 702 -11.33 -22.00 19.15
CA SER A 702 -10.36 -23.08 18.95
C SER A 702 -10.07 -23.93 20.20
N ARG A 703 -10.95 -23.86 21.21
CA ARG A 703 -10.90 -24.57 22.51
C ARG A 703 -12.22 -25.31 22.78
N ILE A 704 -13.35 -24.72 22.38
CA ILE A 704 -14.66 -25.36 22.40
C ILE A 704 -14.75 -26.46 21.34
N CYS A 705 -15.37 -27.61 21.66
CA CYS A 705 -15.55 -28.74 20.74
C CYS A 705 -16.87 -28.71 19.98
N ASN A 706 -16.84 -28.83 18.64
CA ASN A 706 -18.02 -28.76 17.76
C ASN A 706 -19.00 -29.95 17.81
N ILE A 707 -19.03 -30.72 18.89
CA ILE A 707 -19.97 -31.85 19.08
C ILE A 707 -20.59 -31.83 20.46
N CYS A 708 -19.85 -31.39 21.49
CA CYS A 708 -20.34 -31.31 22.86
C CYS A 708 -20.33 -29.88 23.42
N HIS A 709 -19.97 -28.87 22.61
CA HIS A 709 -20.00 -27.43 22.92
C HIS A 709 -19.21 -26.98 24.17
N GLU A 710 -18.46 -27.89 24.79
CA GLU A 710 -17.57 -27.67 25.93
C GLU A 710 -16.15 -27.23 25.54
N ASP A 711 -15.51 -26.41 26.39
CA ASP A 711 -14.06 -26.09 26.36
C ASP A 711 -13.21 -27.30 26.76
N SER A 712 -13.18 -28.26 25.86
CA SER A 712 -12.67 -29.61 26.06
C SER A 712 -11.58 -29.98 25.05
N LEU A 713 -11.26 -29.12 24.07
CA LEU A 713 -10.20 -29.39 23.11
C LEU A 713 -8.82 -29.11 23.71
N ARG A 714 -7.95 -30.12 23.69
CA ARG A 714 -6.54 -30.04 24.07
C ARG A 714 -5.64 -30.51 22.93
N LYS A 715 -4.33 -30.25 23.05
CA LYS A 715 -3.32 -30.86 22.16
C LYS A 715 -3.35 -32.38 22.35
N VAL A 716 -3.20 -33.11 21.25
CA VAL A 716 -2.97 -34.57 21.27
C VAL A 716 -1.48 -34.82 21.23
N ASP A 717 -1.00 -35.74 22.07
CA ASP A 717 0.41 -36.12 22.10
C ASP A 717 0.79 -37.05 20.94
N GLY A 718 2.10 -37.18 20.69
CA GLY A 718 2.64 -37.69 19.43
C GLY A 718 2.46 -36.75 18.22
N VAL A 719 1.45 -35.86 18.21
CA VAL A 719 1.19 -34.97 17.06
C VAL A 719 2.07 -33.72 17.09
N LYS A 720 2.83 -33.50 16.00
CA LYS A 720 3.83 -32.41 15.88
C LYS A 720 3.18 -31.04 15.62
N GLY A 721 2.63 -30.44 16.67
CA GLY A 721 2.10 -29.07 16.72
C GLY A 721 0.56 -28.99 16.79
N HIS A 722 0.04 -27.81 17.15
CA HIS A 722 -1.40 -27.57 17.44
C HIS A 722 -2.35 -27.57 16.22
N SER A 723 -2.04 -28.34 15.16
CA SER A 723 -2.91 -28.46 13.98
C SER A 723 -4.05 -29.46 14.15
N VAL A 724 -3.91 -30.40 15.10
CA VAL A 724 -4.94 -31.36 15.53
C VAL A 724 -5.16 -31.17 17.03
N LEU A 725 -6.42 -31.26 17.46
CA LEU A 725 -6.85 -31.22 18.85
C LEU A 725 -7.75 -32.43 19.13
N GLY A 726 -7.73 -32.93 20.37
CA GLY A 726 -8.63 -33.97 20.84
C GLY A 726 -9.60 -33.39 21.86
N CYS A 727 -10.87 -33.75 21.75
CA CYS A 727 -11.86 -33.44 22.78
C CYS A 727 -11.69 -34.37 23.99
N GLN A 728 -11.52 -33.82 25.19
CA GLN A 728 -11.44 -34.61 26.43
C GLN A 728 -12.76 -35.33 26.74
N ASN A 729 -13.90 -34.76 26.34
CA ASN A 729 -15.23 -35.28 26.63
C ASN A 729 -15.64 -36.31 25.56
N CYS A 730 -16.05 -35.88 24.36
CA CYS A 730 -16.51 -36.77 23.28
C CYS A 730 -15.39 -37.51 22.51
N LYS A 731 -14.13 -37.48 22.99
CA LYS A 731 -12.93 -38.15 22.45
C LYS A 731 -12.57 -37.89 20.97
N LYS A 732 -13.36 -37.08 20.25
CA LYS A 732 -13.23 -36.80 18.81
C LYS A 732 -11.96 -36.01 18.49
N LEU A 733 -11.26 -36.44 17.44
CA LEU A 733 -10.13 -35.73 16.86
C LEU A 733 -10.57 -34.68 15.84
N TRP A 734 -10.05 -33.47 15.97
CA TRP A 734 -10.39 -32.31 15.16
C TRP A 734 -9.16 -31.64 14.54
N GLN A 735 -9.26 -31.22 13.28
CA GLN A 735 -8.31 -30.25 12.74
C GLN A 735 -8.68 -28.86 13.30
N ARG A 736 -7.76 -28.23 14.02
CA ARG A 736 -8.00 -26.97 14.78
C ARG A 736 -8.73 -25.89 13.97
N ASP A 737 -8.25 -25.57 12.76
CA ASP A 737 -8.85 -24.54 11.91
C ASP A 737 -10.30 -24.90 11.53
N ILE A 738 -10.58 -26.18 11.25
CA ILE A 738 -11.92 -26.66 10.85
C ILE A 738 -12.90 -26.60 12.03
N ASN A 739 -12.48 -27.04 13.23
CA ASN A 739 -13.34 -26.90 14.41
C ASN A 739 -13.60 -25.43 14.73
N ALA A 740 -12.57 -24.58 14.76
CA ALA A 740 -12.75 -23.15 15.02
C ALA A 740 -13.69 -22.50 13.98
N THR A 741 -13.58 -22.87 12.70
CA THR A 741 -14.49 -22.39 11.65
C THR A 741 -15.92 -22.92 11.80
N ARG A 742 -16.15 -24.03 12.49
CA ARG A 742 -17.48 -24.59 12.77
C ARG A 742 -18.08 -24.12 14.10
N ILE A 743 -17.28 -23.74 15.11
CA ILE A 743 -17.74 -23.04 16.34
C ILE A 743 -18.04 -21.54 16.07
N CYS A 744 -17.67 -21.04 14.90
CA CYS A 744 -18.15 -19.74 14.40
C CYS A 744 -19.55 -19.82 13.75
N TYR A 745 -20.14 -21.02 13.68
CA TYR A 745 -21.54 -21.32 13.39
C TYR A 745 -22.21 -21.64 14.72
#